data_AF-A0A7X9DHD1-F1
#
_entry.id   AF-A0A7X9DHD1-F1
#
_cell.length_a   1.000
_cell.length_b   1.000
_cell.length_c   1.000
_cell.angle_alpha   90.00
_cell.angle_beta   90.00
_cell.angle_gamma   90.00
#
_symmetry.space_group_name_H-M   'P 1'
#
loop_
_entity.id
_entity.type
_entity.pdbx_description
1 polymer ?
#
loop_
_entity_poly.entity_id
_entity_poly.type
_entity_poly.pdbx_seq_one_letter_code
_entity_poly.pdbx_strand_id
1 'polypeptide(L)'
;MNGLKRVLGLPAVTFIAVGFTIGGGVFVFTGIVLKMVGPALPLAYLLAVVPVFLSMLPLAMLGSAIPSVGGNYKYPSRMVSPGIAFVGIWIYVLATFFGQIPLYSISCARYISTFYPELSLKICAIALVTLFYIVNLIGIKPAATVQAIMVIVLLSALQFFSFNGIARFDVANFANFFEKGAGNLLVGVALLTFTYLGSNGIIELGGEIQNPGTTIPRAYFITFPVVTAVYFCVALATAGSMPWQKTAQEAEPLIFLSRSFLSNAGVMFFIIGGAVLALTTTLNALFIVGTKSLLIIIQDQLLPSWLGSIHHTFGTPHILLTVIWLLSIVGIVSDLSIETFASYSALGGIIIFLPILIAALKFPRLYPEKYQKAAFKLTGAWLHVCVIVGFVLILFFCLVILIDLKTMFKIGLFIVFVLSGVIYYFLRKRYLAKQGIHLEAITQKEDWRYAVSELSLYKVFPDLQKLPHVSLGNFPTPVQRLTSLGHKSLWIKRDDVSSALYGGNKVRKLEFTLAEAIVTGKKKVVTMGGIGTNHGLATAIFCKHMGLGCRLLLFWQPVTEYVKRNLLLFVRYGAEIHYYKTMLKTGFMFYTKERLAHDAYLLYAGGSSPLGTVGFVNAAFELKSQIEKDELPEPDYIVCALGSAGTMAGLWLGVKLAGLKSTVVGVRVTDRSLGPVPIANEKSVLSLITKTYTLMNNVTPLPPINVTTPVILHDWCGEGYGYPTGACLDAIETMKTNEHIQLEPTYTGKTFAAVCDMIQKKEYADKTILYWHTYNSVDLSQEVKKANYHDLPQSLHWVFEDYNSLQ
;
A
#
# COMPACT_ATOMS: atom_id res chain seq x y z
N MET A 1 -8.00 3.00 -1.63
CA MET A 1 -6.74 3.74 -1.88
C MET A 1 -5.81 2.82 -2.64
N ASN A 2 -5.25 3.27 -3.76
CA ASN A 2 -4.33 2.48 -4.57
C ASN A 2 -3.12 2.03 -3.71
N GLY A 3 -2.70 0.77 -3.90
CA GLY A 3 -1.55 0.14 -3.27
C GLY A 3 -0.27 0.98 -3.39
N LEU A 4 0.46 1.26 -2.31
CA LEU A 4 1.82 1.80 -2.40
C LEU A 4 2.71 0.75 -3.08
N LYS A 5 3.57 1.15 -4.01
CA LYS A 5 4.38 0.20 -4.80
C LYS A 5 5.57 -0.32 -3.97
N ARG A 6 5.85 -1.63 -4.05
CA ARG A 6 7.04 -2.25 -3.44
C ARG A 6 8.29 -2.02 -4.29
N VAL A 7 9.02 -0.98 -3.97
CA VAL A 7 10.12 -0.47 -4.81
C VAL A 7 11.45 -0.34 -4.09
N LEU A 8 11.48 -0.52 -2.77
CA LEU A 8 12.68 -0.33 -1.95
C LEU A 8 13.32 -1.69 -1.64
N GLY A 9 14.50 -1.95 -2.20
CA GLY A 9 15.35 -3.07 -1.82
C GLY A 9 16.17 -2.80 -0.56
N LEU A 10 16.90 -3.81 -0.07
CA LEU A 10 17.75 -3.69 1.12
C LEU A 10 18.71 -2.49 1.10
N PRO A 11 19.46 -2.19 0.02
CA PRO A 11 20.37 -1.05 0.00
C PRO A 11 19.65 0.29 0.26
N ALA A 12 18.51 0.51 -0.40
CA ALA A 12 17.73 1.73 -0.23
C ALA A 12 17.22 1.87 1.21
N VAL A 13 16.71 0.79 1.81
CA VAL A 13 16.23 0.80 3.20
C VAL A 13 17.37 1.07 4.18
N THR A 14 18.55 0.46 3.97
CA THR A 14 19.73 0.71 4.81
C THR A 14 20.21 2.15 4.68
N PHE A 15 20.28 2.73 3.47
CA PHE A 15 20.65 4.14 3.31
C PHE A 15 19.64 5.09 3.96
N ILE A 16 18.34 4.80 3.87
CA ILE A 16 17.31 5.56 4.59
C ILE A 16 17.58 5.45 6.10
N ALA A 17 17.78 4.26 6.64
CA ALA A 17 18.04 4.05 8.08
C ALA A 17 19.32 4.76 8.55
N VAL A 18 20.43 4.65 7.81
CA VAL A 18 21.71 5.31 8.14
C VAL A 18 21.57 6.83 8.09
N GLY A 19 21.02 7.37 7.00
CA GLY A 19 20.87 8.82 6.83
C GLY A 19 19.85 9.44 7.77
N PHE A 20 18.89 8.65 8.26
CA PHE A 20 17.97 9.08 9.29
C PHE A 20 18.60 9.01 10.69
N THR A 21 19.56 8.12 10.91
CA THR A 21 20.30 7.99 12.18
C THR A 21 21.39 9.04 12.32
N ILE A 22 22.20 9.24 11.27
CA ILE A 22 23.27 10.24 11.24
C ILE A 22 22.66 11.61 10.96
N GLY A 23 22.16 12.24 12.02
CA GLY A 23 21.67 13.62 12.02
C GLY A 23 22.69 14.62 12.55
N GLY A 24 22.23 15.85 12.80
CA GLY A 24 23.05 16.89 13.46
C GLY A 24 23.52 16.52 14.88
N GLY A 25 22.97 15.45 15.47
CA GLY A 25 23.34 14.98 16.79
C GLY A 25 24.83 14.67 16.95
N VAL A 26 25.50 14.12 15.92
CA VAL A 26 26.95 13.87 15.99
C VAL A 26 27.76 15.17 16.10
N PHE A 27 27.31 16.25 15.46
CA PHE A 27 28.02 17.54 15.53
C PHE A 27 27.84 18.27 16.86
N VAL A 28 26.66 18.11 17.47
CA VAL A 28 26.31 18.80 18.72
C VAL A 28 26.73 17.97 19.95
N PHE A 29 26.30 16.71 20.03
CA PHE A 29 26.51 15.90 21.24
C PHE A 29 27.95 15.44 21.41
N THR A 30 28.74 15.31 20.33
CA THR A 30 30.16 14.94 20.46
C THR A 30 30.91 15.94 21.35
N GLY A 31 30.71 17.25 21.11
CA GLY A 31 31.35 18.30 21.89
C GLY A 31 30.88 18.37 23.34
N ILE A 32 29.56 18.32 23.54
CA ILE A 32 28.94 18.32 24.87
C ILE A 32 29.46 17.15 25.70
N VAL A 33 29.46 15.95 25.12
CA VAL A 33 29.87 14.73 25.81
C VAL A 33 31.38 14.68 25.99
N LEU A 34 32.18 15.19 25.05
CA LEU A 34 33.63 15.35 25.22
C LEU A 34 33.96 16.14 26.50
N LYS A 35 33.25 17.24 26.75
CA LYS A 35 33.42 18.05 27.97
C LYS A 35 33.08 17.27 29.24
N MET A 36 32.12 16.36 29.16
CA MET A 36 31.65 15.56 30.30
C MET A 36 32.54 14.35 30.60
N VAL A 37 33.01 13.65 29.56
CA VAL A 37 33.69 12.35 29.72
C VAL A 37 35.18 12.39 29.37
N GLY A 38 35.66 13.48 28.76
CA GLY A 38 37.06 13.64 28.36
C GLY A 38 37.50 12.55 27.36
N PRO A 39 38.67 11.92 27.56
CA PRO A 39 39.19 10.93 26.62
C PRO A 39 38.34 9.66 26.49
N ALA A 40 37.42 9.40 27.44
CA ALA A 40 36.51 8.26 27.37
C ALA A 40 35.41 8.38 26.30
N LEU A 41 35.39 9.46 25.50
CA LEU A 41 34.38 9.71 24.47
C LEU A 41 34.20 8.56 23.46
N PRO A 42 35.26 7.92 22.91
CA PRO A 42 35.07 6.79 21.99
C PRO A 42 34.38 5.60 22.66
N LEU A 43 34.71 5.32 23.93
CA LEU A 43 34.04 4.28 24.71
C LEU A 43 32.57 4.64 24.96
N ALA A 44 32.27 5.92 25.21
CA ALA A 44 30.90 6.38 25.40
C ALA A 44 30.02 6.08 24.16
N TYR A 45 30.54 6.28 22.95
CA TYR A 45 29.84 5.94 21.71
C TYR A 45 29.61 4.42 21.55
N LEU A 46 30.61 3.60 21.85
CA LEU A 46 30.49 2.13 21.80
C LEU A 46 29.44 1.59 22.77
N LEU A 47 29.29 2.22 23.94
CA LEU A 47 28.29 1.82 24.93
C LEU A 47 26.90 2.38 24.60
N ALA A 48 26.81 3.57 23.99
CA ALA A 48 25.55 4.23 23.67
C ALA A 48 24.69 3.50 22.64
N VAL A 49 25.30 2.73 21.72
CA VAL A 49 24.52 1.96 20.74
C VAL A 49 23.74 0.81 21.38
N VAL A 50 24.26 0.22 22.47
CA VAL A 50 23.72 -1.01 23.07
C VAL A 50 22.24 -0.88 23.47
N PRO A 51 21.84 0.09 24.32
CA PRO A 51 20.45 0.18 24.73
C PRO A 51 19.52 0.55 23.56
N VAL A 52 19.99 1.36 22.60
CA VAL A 52 19.19 1.75 21.43
C VAL A 52 18.96 0.55 20.51
N PHE A 53 20.01 -0.22 20.22
CA PHE A 53 19.90 -1.42 19.41
C PHE A 53 18.92 -2.42 20.03
N LEU A 54 19.05 -2.70 21.33
CA LEU A 54 18.12 -3.57 22.05
C LEU A 54 16.67 -3.07 21.97
N SER A 55 16.46 -1.76 22.10
CA SER A 55 15.11 -1.17 22.00
C SER A 55 14.48 -1.25 20.60
N MET A 56 15.29 -1.42 19.54
CA MET A 56 14.80 -1.56 18.16
C MET A 56 14.49 -3.00 17.75
N LEU A 57 15.01 -4.01 18.46
CA LEU A 57 14.75 -5.43 18.14
C LEU A 57 13.25 -5.80 18.21
N PRO A 58 12.42 -5.29 19.15
CA PRO A 58 10.98 -5.53 19.14
C PRO A 58 10.30 -5.01 17.87
N LEU A 59 10.75 -3.87 17.33
CA LEU A 59 10.26 -3.31 16.08
C LEU A 59 10.71 -4.17 14.89
N ALA A 60 11.96 -4.64 14.89
CA ALA A 60 12.46 -5.57 13.88
C ALA A 60 11.65 -6.86 13.84
N MET A 61 11.25 -7.39 15.01
CA MET A 61 10.38 -8.57 15.11
C MET A 61 8.99 -8.30 14.52
N LEU A 62 8.34 -7.19 14.90
CA LEU A 62 7.03 -6.82 14.36
C LEU A 62 7.09 -6.61 12.83
N GLY A 63 8.10 -5.88 12.35
CA GLY A 63 8.33 -5.64 10.93
C GLY A 63 8.66 -6.92 10.16
N SER A 64 9.29 -7.89 10.81
CA SER A 64 9.58 -9.20 10.22
C SER A 64 8.32 -10.06 10.07
N ALA A 65 7.52 -10.11 11.13
CA ALA A 65 6.39 -11.03 11.23
C ALA A 65 5.13 -10.52 10.50
N ILE A 66 4.87 -9.21 10.60
CA ILE A 66 3.70 -8.55 10.03
C ILE A 66 4.09 -7.23 9.34
N PRO A 67 4.83 -7.29 8.21
CA PRO A 67 5.20 -6.10 7.44
C PRO A 67 4.00 -5.22 7.11
N SER A 68 4.05 -3.96 7.55
CA SER A 68 2.91 -3.04 7.47
C SER A 68 3.36 -1.66 6.99
N VAL A 69 2.50 -0.98 6.23
CA VAL A 69 2.57 0.48 6.07
C VAL A 69 2.03 1.11 7.35
N GLY A 70 2.62 2.20 7.82
CA GLY A 70 2.05 2.90 8.97
C GLY A 70 2.33 2.20 10.29
N GLY A 71 3.46 1.47 10.42
CA GLY A 71 3.73 0.54 11.52
C GLY A 71 3.54 1.15 12.91
N ASN A 72 3.94 2.41 13.09
CA ASN A 72 3.82 3.10 14.37
C ASN A 72 2.36 3.32 14.80
N TYR A 73 1.42 3.42 13.85
CA TYR A 73 -0.01 3.45 14.16
C TYR A 73 -0.64 2.06 14.13
N LYS A 74 -0.32 1.26 13.10
CA LYS A 74 -1.05 0.03 12.78
C LYS A 74 -0.84 -1.07 13.83
N TYR A 75 0.38 -1.28 14.32
CA TYR A 75 0.60 -2.27 15.38
C TYR A 75 -0.18 -1.94 16.66
N PRO A 76 -0.05 -0.73 17.24
CA PRO A 76 -0.75 -0.43 18.48
C PRO A 76 -2.26 -0.24 18.34
N SER A 77 -2.76 0.26 17.22
CA SER A 77 -4.21 0.40 17.03
C SER A 77 -4.93 -0.95 16.97
N ARG A 78 -4.24 -2.00 16.49
CA ARG A 78 -4.78 -3.37 16.41
C ARG A 78 -4.57 -4.14 17.73
N MET A 79 -3.40 -4.00 18.38
CA MET A 79 -3.02 -4.82 19.54
C MET A 79 -3.20 -4.15 20.92
N VAL A 80 -3.30 -2.82 20.95
CA VAL A 80 -3.31 -2.04 22.19
C VAL A 80 -4.60 -1.25 22.32
N SER A 81 -4.76 -0.20 21.50
CA SER A 81 -5.95 0.65 21.49
C SER A 81 -5.88 1.60 20.29
N PRO A 82 -6.95 1.73 19.49
CA PRO A 82 -7.04 2.73 18.43
C PRO A 82 -6.87 4.17 18.93
N GLY A 83 -7.41 4.50 20.12
CA GLY A 83 -7.29 5.83 20.72
C GLY A 83 -5.87 6.20 21.11
N ILE A 84 -5.20 5.37 21.91
CA ILE A 84 -3.77 5.55 22.28
C ILE A 84 -2.89 5.64 21.03
N ALA A 85 -3.12 4.78 20.03
CA ALA A 85 -2.37 4.83 18.77
C ALA A 85 -2.59 6.16 18.02
N PHE A 86 -3.84 6.62 17.92
CA PHE A 86 -4.17 7.90 17.28
C PHE A 86 -3.50 9.08 17.99
N VAL A 87 -3.63 9.17 19.32
CA VAL A 87 -3.02 10.25 20.11
C VAL A 87 -1.50 10.22 19.99
N GLY A 88 -0.88 9.04 19.98
CA GLY A 88 0.55 8.89 19.73
C GLY A 88 0.99 9.47 18.39
N ILE A 89 0.27 9.18 17.31
CA ILE A 89 0.54 9.80 15.99
C ILE A 89 0.23 11.29 15.99
N TRP A 90 -0.80 11.73 16.69
CA TRP A 90 -1.11 13.15 16.81
C TRP A 90 0.07 13.91 17.42
N ILE A 91 0.61 13.41 18.53
CA ILE A 91 1.82 13.98 19.17
C ILE A 91 3.02 13.95 18.21
N TYR A 92 3.18 12.87 17.45
CA TYR A 92 4.22 12.77 16.42
C TYR A 92 4.07 13.82 15.31
N VAL A 93 2.84 14.18 14.90
CA VAL A 93 2.59 15.26 13.94
C VAL A 93 3.16 16.59 14.43
N LEU A 94 2.96 16.94 15.72
CA LEU A 94 3.58 18.12 16.31
C LEU A 94 5.10 18.01 16.32
N ALA A 95 5.63 16.90 16.84
CA ALA A 95 7.07 16.73 17.00
C ALA A 95 7.81 16.71 15.66
N THR A 96 7.25 16.10 14.64
CA THR A 96 7.93 15.94 13.35
C THR A 96 7.65 17.12 12.43
N PHE A 97 6.38 17.46 12.16
CA PHE A 97 6.07 18.46 11.13
C PHE A 97 6.30 19.89 11.62
N PHE A 98 6.06 20.14 12.92
CA PHE A 98 6.27 21.46 13.52
C PHE A 98 7.58 21.56 14.30
N GLY A 99 8.12 20.45 14.84
CA GLY A 99 9.39 20.42 15.56
C GLY A 99 10.60 20.11 14.65
N GLN A 100 10.74 18.87 14.22
CA GLN A 100 11.94 18.35 13.54
C GLN A 100 12.21 19.03 12.19
N ILE A 101 11.20 19.16 11.32
CA ILE A 101 11.40 19.71 9.98
C ILE A 101 11.88 21.18 10.04
N PRO A 102 11.25 22.08 10.83
CA PRO A 102 11.76 23.44 11.05
C PRO A 102 13.15 23.46 11.72
N LEU A 103 13.35 22.66 12.78
CA LEU A 103 14.64 22.55 13.48
C LEU A 103 15.79 22.25 12.50
N TYR A 104 15.65 21.18 11.71
CA TYR A 104 16.73 20.72 10.84
C TYR A 104 16.94 21.63 9.63
N SER A 105 15.87 22.18 9.06
CA SER A 105 15.99 23.11 7.93
C SER A 105 16.63 24.45 8.33
N ILE A 106 16.27 25.02 9.48
CA ILE A 106 16.89 26.25 9.99
C ILE A 106 18.35 25.98 10.40
N SER A 107 18.61 24.85 11.06
CA SER A 107 19.99 24.48 11.44
C SER A 107 20.89 24.29 10.20
N CYS A 108 20.34 23.70 9.13
CA CYS A 108 21.04 23.56 7.86
C CYS A 108 21.31 24.93 7.22
N ALA A 109 20.30 25.80 7.20
CA ALA A 109 20.45 27.17 6.71
C ALA A 109 21.53 27.96 7.48
N ARG A 110 21.67 27.74 8.79
CA ARG A 110 22.74 28.34 9.60
C ARG A 110 24.12 27.92 9.12
N TYR A 111 24.35 26.63 8.88
CA TYR A 111 25.64 26.17 8.33
C TYR A 111 25.93 26.72 6.94
N ILE A 112 24.91 26.87 6.09
CA ILE A 112 25.06 27.46 4.75
C ILE A 112 25.40 28.96 4.86
N SER A 113 24.77 29.68 5.80
CA SER A 113 25.00 31.11 6.01
C SER A 113 26.41 31.46 6.46
N THR A 114 27.15 30.51 7.04
CA THR A 114 28.58 30.66 7.36
C THR A 114 29.43 30.95 6.11
N PHE A 115 29.01 30.47 4.94
CA PHE A 115 29.68 30.73 3.66
C PHE A 115 29.05 31.87 2.87
N TYR A 116 27.75 32.10 3.07
CA TYR A 116 26.96 33.09 2.34
C TYR A 116 26.12 33.94 3.32
N PRO A 117 26.73 34.91 4.03
CA PRO A 117 26.06 35.65 5.10
C PRO A 117 24.86 36.50 4.63
N GLU A 118 24.86 36.89 3.36
CA GLU A 118 23.79 37.68 2.72
C GLU A 118 22.48 36.89 2.56
N LEU A 119 22.52 35.55 2.66
CA LEU A 119 21.33 34.71 2.50
C LEU A 119 20.47 34.70 3.76
N SER A 120 19.20 35.09 3.62
CA SER A 120 18.22 34.96 4.70
C SER A 120 18.06 33.50 5.13
N LEU A 121 18.28 33.23 6.42
CA LEU A 121 18.10 31.91 7.05
C LEU A 121 16.71 31.33 6.77
N LYS A 122 15.66 32.16 6.85
CA LYS A 122 14.27 31.74 6.61
C LYS A 122 14.07 31.31 5.15
N ILE A 123 14.58 32.08 4.20
CA ILE A 123 14.46 31.78 2.76
C ILE A 123 15.20 30.48 2.44
N CYS A 124 16.41 30.31 2.97
CA CYS A 124 17.19 29.09 2.78
C CYS A 124 16.49 27.86 3.38
N ALA A 125 15.96 27.97 4.60
CA ALA A 125 15.22 26.88 5.24
C ALA A 125 13.96 26.49 4.45
N ILE A 126 13.17 27.47 3.98
CA ILE A 126 11.97 27.22 3.15
C ILE A 126 12.37 26.56 1.83
N ALA A 127 13.44 27.01 1.18
CA ALA A 127 13.92 26.42 -0.06
C ALA A 127 14.32 24.94 0.13
N LEU A 128 15.01 24.62 1.22
CA LEU A 128 15.41 23.25 1.57
C LEU A 128 14.20 22.33 1.80
N VAL A 129 13.22 22.77 2.60
CA VAL A 129 12.00 21.99 2.86
C VAL A 129 11.20 21.80 1.57
N THR A 130 11.14 22.83 0.72
CA THR A 130 10.44 22.78 -0.57
C THR A 130 11.12 21.82 -1.55
N LEU A 131 12.45 21.78 -1.59
CA LEU A 131 13.21 20.82 -2.40
C LEU A 131 12.84 19.38 -2.03
N PHE A 132 12.88 19.02 -0.74
CA PHE A 132 12.56 17.65 -0.32
C PHE A 132 11.06 17.32 -0.47
N TYR A 133 10.19 18.29 -0.30
CA TYR A 133 8.77 18.16 -0.65
C TYR A 133 8.61 17.77 -2.14
N ILE A 134 9.25 18.49 -3.06
CA ILE A 134 9.17 18.21 -4.51
C ILE A 134 9.74 16.83 -4.84
N VAL A 135 10.92 16.50 -4.31
CA VAL A 135 11.55 15.18 -4.53
C VAL A 135 10.64 14.05 -4.08
N ASN A 136 10.01 14.17 -2.91
CA ASN A 136 9.09 13.16 -2.39
C ASN A 136 7.72 13.17 -3.08
N LEU A 137 7.31 14.29 -3.68
CA LEU A 137 6.10 14.37 -4.50
C LEU A 137 6.25 13.59 -5.80
N ILE A 138 7.43 13.64 -6.45
CA ILE A 138 7.74 12.92 -7.69
C ILE A 138 7.74 11.40 -7.47
N GLY A 139 8.19 10.93 -6.31
CA GLY A 139 8.10 9.51 -5.94
C GLY A 139 9.13 9.05 -4.92
N ILE A 140 8.83 7.93 -4.29
CA ILE A 140 9.70 7.35 -3.25
C ILE A 140 11.01 6.78 -3.82
N LYS A 141 11.04 6.32 -5.09
CA LYS A 141 12.27 5.83 -5.74
C LYS A 141 13.30 6.97 -5.89
N PRO A 142 12.98 8.10 -6.56
CA PRO A 142 13.87 9.26 -6.59
C PRO A 142 14.30 9.74 -5.20
N ALA A 143 13.37 9.84 -4.25
CA ALA A 143 13.68 10.26 -2.88
C ALA A 143 14.69 9.32 -2.19
N ALA A 144 14.56 8.00 -2.37
CA ALA A 144 15.50 7.02 -1.84
C ALA A 144 16.86 7.05 -2.56
N THR A 145 16.89 7.36 -3.87
CA THR A 145 18.16 7.55 -4.61
C THR A 145 18.89 8.80 -4.13
N VAL A 146 18.19 9.93 -3.99
CA VAL A 146 18.75 11.16 -3.42
C VAL A 146 19.27 10.90 -2.00
N GLN A 147 18.50 10.15 -1.20
CA GLN A 147 18.94 9.73 0.13
C GLN A 147 20.26 8.94 0.09
N ALA A 148 20.37 7.93 -0.78
CA ALA A 148 21.58 7.12 -0.89
C ALA A 148 22.81 7.97 -1.27
N ILE A 149 22.67 8.86 -2.25
CA ILE A 149 23.75 9.75 -2.69
C ILE A 149 24.20 10.65 -1.53
N MET A 150 23.25 11.32 -0.85
CA MET A 150 23.58 12.18 0.29
C MET A 150 24.28 11.41 1.42
N VAL A 151 23.83 10.18 1.72
CA VAL A 151 24.44 9.36 2.76
C VAL A 151 25.86 8.91 2.39
N ILE A 152 26.11 8.58 1.12
CA ILE A 152 27.46 8.23 0.67
C ILE A 152 28.41 9.41 0.90
N VAL A 153 28.03 10.62 0.46
CA VAL A 153 28.84 11.84 0.65
C VAL A 153 29.02 12.15 2.13
N LEU A 154 27.97 11.99 2.94
CA LEU A 154 28.00 12.14 4.39
C LEU A 154 29.01 11.21 5.06
N LEU A 155 28.94 9.93 4.75
CA LEU A 155 29.88 8.95 5.29
C LEU A 155 31.31 9.27 4.84
N SER A 156 31.51 9.64 3.58
CA SER A 156 32.81 10.05 3.07
C SER A 156 33.37 11.28 3.78
N ALA A 157 32.56 12.30 4.06
CA ALA A 157 32.98 13.51 4.76
C ALA A 157 33.36 13.23 6.23
N LEU A 158 32.57 12.44 6.95
CA LEU A 158 32.87 12.05 8.33
C LEU A 158 34.13 11.17 8.42
N GLN A 159 34.32 10.25 7.48
CA GLN A 159 35.52 9.43 7.43
C GLN A 159 36.75 10.24 7.01
N PHE A 160 36.61 11.17 6.07
CA PHE A 160 37.68 12.08 5.68
C PHE A 160 38.19 12.91 6.87
N PHE A 161 37.28 13.47 7.66
CA PHE A 161 37.62 14.13 8.92
C PHE A 161 38.31 13.15 9.90
N SER A 162 37.72 11.98 10.09
CA SER A 162 38.22 11.00 11.07
C SER A 162 39.63 10.52 10.73
N PHE A 163 39.90 10.14 9.49
CA PHE A 163 41.22 9.66 9.06
C PHE A 163 42.30 10.74 9.21
N ASN A 164 42.02 11.99 8.83
CA ASN A 164 42.99 13.08 8.96
C ASN A 164 43.24 13.47 10.42
N GLY A 165 42.23 13.36 11.29
CA GLY A 165 42.38 13.56 12.73
C GLY A 165 43.15 12.42 13.40
N ILE A 166 42.82 11.15 13.09
CA ILE A 166 43.53 9.97 13.59
C ILE A 166 44.99 9.92 13.09
N ALA A 167 45.29 10.46 11.91
CA ALA A 167 46.69 10.59 11.46
C ALA A 167 47.54 11.49 12.37
N ARG A 168 46.92 12.34 13.20
CA ARG A 168 47.57 13.16 14.23
C ARG A 168 47.36 12.62 15.64
N PHE A 169 47.01 11.33 15.77
CA PHE A 169 46.72 10.73 17.05
C PHE A 169 47.93 10.73 17.97
N ASP A 170 47.75 11.25 19.18
CA ASP A 170 48.73 11.19 20.25
C ASP A 170 48.15 10.41 21.44
N VAL A 171 48.82 9.32 21.82
CA VAL A 171 48.46 8.46 22.95
C VAL A 171 48.40 9.27 24.25
N ALA A 172 49.21 10.31 24.38
CA ALA A 172 49.21 11.18 25.56
C ALA A 172 47.86 11.89 25.78
N ASN A 173 47.07 12.12 24.73
CA ASN A 173 45.73 12.69 24.85
C ASN A 173 44.72 11.75 25.55
N PHE A 174 45.06 10.46 25.68
CA PHE A 174 44.29 9.46 26.42
C PHE A 174 44.88 9.15 27.80
N ALA A 175 45.93 9.88 28.22
CA ALA A 175 46.37 9.83 29.61
C ALA A 175 45.20 10.22 30.54
N ASN A 176 45.07 9.53 31.67
CA ASN A 176 43.93 9.68 32.57
C ASN A 176 42.58 9.46 31.86
N PHE A 177 42.42 8.32 31.17
CA PHE A 177 41.23 7.99 30.38
C PHE A 177 39.89 8.25 31.09
N PHE A 178 39.83 8.02 32.41
CA PHE A 178 38.66 8.28 33.26
C PHE A 178 38.82 9.52 34.15
N GLU A 179 39.50 10.58 33.71
CA GLU A 179 39.75 11.82 34.47
C GLU A 179 38.45 12.41 35.05
N LYS A 180 37.36 12.35 34.29
CA LYS A 180 36.04 12.84 34.71
C LYS A 180 35.24 11.84 35.55
N GLY A 181 35.77 10.65 35.83
CA GLY A 181 35.12 9.59 36.59
C GLY A 181 34.11 8.77 35.79
N ALA A 182 33.92 7.51 36.21
CA ALA A 182 33.03 6.56 35.53
C ALA A 182 31.54 6.96 35.58
N GLY A 183 31.11 7.74 36.56
CA GLY A 183 29.73 8.25 36.63
C GLY A 183 29.39 9.19 35.48
N ASN A 184 30.31 10.09 35.11
CA ASN A 184 30.10 11.00 33.99
C ASN A 184 30.08 10.25 32.64
N LEU A 185 30.82 9.14 32.53
CA LEU A 185 30.72 8.26 31.37
C LEU A 185 29.28 7.75 31.18
N LEU A 186 28.61 7.29 32.23
CA LEU A 186 27.22 6.79 32.13
C LEU A 186 26.25 7.88 31.66
N VAL A 187 26.39 9.11 32.15
CA VAL A 187 25.57 10.23 31.70
C VAL A 187 25.87 10.57 30.24
N GLY A 188 27.14 10.58 29.85
CA GLY A 188 27.56 10.77 28.47
C GLY A 188 27.00 9.71 27.52
N VAL A 189 27.07 8.43 27.91
CA VAL A 189 26.47 7.30 27.20
C VAL A 189 24.97 7.53 27.00
N ALA A 190 24.27 7.91 28.07
CA ALA A 190 22.83 8.15 28.02
C ALA A 190 22.47 9.28 27.05
N LEU A 191 23.22 10.39 27.03
CA LEU A 191 23.03 11.48 26.07
C LEU A 191 23.33 11.04 24.63
N LEU A 192 24.41 10.29 24.40
CA LEU A 192 24.79 9.80 23.08
C LEU A 192 23.78 8.81 22.49
N THR A 193 22.94 8.15 23.29
CA THR A 193 21.85 7.31 22.76
C THR A 193 20.94 8.09 21.80
N PHE A 194 20.81 9.41 21.96
CA PHE A 194 20.04 10.27 21.06
C PHE A 194 20.57 10.27 19.62
N THR A 195 21.89 10.10 19.44
CA THR A 195 22.52 10.08 18.11
C THR A 195 22.24 8.79 17.33
N TYR A 196 21.60 7.79 17.94
CA TYR A 196 21.30 6.48 17.35
C TYR A 196 19.81 6.21 17.09
N LEU A 197 18.89 7.07 17.55
CA LEU A 197 17.45 6.78 17.53
C LEU A 197 16.78 6.84 16.15
N GLY A 198 17.43 7.44 15.14
CA GLY A 198 16.78 7.76 13.85
C GLY A 198 16.37 6.57 12.97
N SER A 199 16.97 5.38 13.14
CA SER A 199 16.70 4.22 12.29
C SER A 199 15.27 3.66 12.38
N ASN A 200 14.49 4.06 13.38
CA ASN A 200 13.14 3.56 13.64
C ASN A 200 12.15 3.74 12.48
N GLY A 201 12.34 4.77 11.65
CA GLY A 201 11.37 5.16 10.62
C GLY A 201 11.15 4.11 9.52
N ILE A 202 12.08 3.18 9.32
CA ILE A 202 11.94 2.15 8.28
C ILE A 202 10.76 1.21 8.51
N ILE A 203 10.27 1.11 9.75
CA ILE A 203 9.09 0.30 10.09
C ILE A 203 7.81 0.84 9.44
N GLU A 204 7.79 2.14 9.10
CA GLU A 204 6.67 2.79 8.41
C GLU A 204 6.53 2.36 6.95
N LEU A 205 7.62 1.87 6.36
CA LEU A 205 7.77 1.61 4.93
C LEU A 205 7.47 0.15 4.55
N GLY A 206 6.94 -0.67 5.45
CA GLY A 206 6.79 -2.12 5.22
C GLY A 206 5.99 -2.50 3.97
N GLY A 207 5.08 -1.65 3.47
CA GLY A 207 4.38 -1.86 2.20
C GLY A 207 5.11 -1.41 0.94
N GLU A 208 6.21 -0.67 1.05
CA GLU A 208 7.03 -0.19 -0.07
C GLU A 208 8.38 -0.94 -0.17
N ILE A 209 8.70 -1.76 0.83
CA ILE A 209 9.90 -2.58 0.89
C ILE A 209 9.67 -3.92 0.17
N GLN A 210 10.67 -4.35 -0.59
CA GLN A 210 10.77 -5.69 -1.19
C GLN A 210 11.20 -6.70 -0.12
N ASN A 211 10.50 -7.83 -0.03
CA ASN A 211 10.75 -8.86 0.99
C ASN A 211 10.91 -8.28 2.42
N PRO A 212 9.94 -7.47 2.90
CA PRO A 212 10.11 -6.68 4.12
C PRO A 212 10.36 -7.52 5.37
N GLY A 213 9.86 -8.76 5.39
CA GLY A 213 10.05 -9.70 6.50
C GLY A 213 11.52 -9.99 6.82
N THR A 214 12.40 -9.95 5.82
CA THR A 214 13.85 -10.15 5.98
C THR A 214 14.63 -8.86 5.81
N THR A 215 14.16 -7.95 4.96
CA THR A 215 14.82 -6.67 4.69
C THR A 215 14.86 -5.75 5.91
N ILE A 216 13.75 -5.61 6.66
CA ILE A 216 13.70 -4.71 7.81
C ILE A 216 14.69 -5.13 8.91
N PRO A 217 14.70 -6.41 9.38
CA PRO A 217 15.71 -6.85 10.35
C PRO A 217 17.13 -6.64 9.85
N ARG A 218 17.44 -7.07 8.61
CA ARG A 218 18.78 -6.91 8.03
C ARG A 218 19.23 -5.46 7.97
N ALA A 219 18.34 -4.53 7.64
CA ALA A 219 18.66 -3.11 7.62
C ALA A 219 19.09 -2.61 9.01
N TYR A 220 18.42 -3.02 10.10
CA TYR A 220 18.87 -2.69 11.46
C TYR A 220 20.24 -3.29 11.79
N PHE A 221 20.45 -4.58 11.51
CA PHE A 221 21.72 -5.27 11.76
C PHE A 221 22.90 -4.71 10.95
N ILE A 222 22.65 -4.01 9.84
CA ILE A 222 23.69 -3.31 9.07
C ILE A 222 23.87 -1.87 9.57
N THR A 223 22.77 -1.16 9.80
CA THR A 223 22.78 0.28 10.13
C THR A 223 23.53 0.56 11.43
N PHE A 224 23.22 -0.17 12.50
CA PHE A 224 23.81 0.11 13.81
C PHE A 224 25.34 -0.09 13.85
N PRO A 225 25.91 -1.19 13.32
CA PRO A 225 27.36 -1.32 13.21
C PRO A 225 28.01 -0.24 12.35
N VAL A 226 27.43 0.09 11.19
CA VAL A 226 27.98 1.11 10.28
C VAL A 226 28.02 2.47 10.96
N VAL A 227 26.91 2.91 11.56
CA VAL A 227 26.84 4.19 12.28
C VAL A 227 27.80 4.20 13.47
N THR A 228 27.89 3.11 14.22
CA THR A 228 28.79 3.01 15.37
C THR A 228 30.25 3.10 14.98
N ALA A 229 30.66 2.41 13.90
CA ALA A 229 32.03 2.52 13.40
C ALA A 229 32.36 3.97 13.00
N VAL A 230 31.43 4.65 12.33
CA VAL A 230 31.61 6.06 11.95
C VAL A 230 31.73 6.96 13.16
N TYR A 231 30.83 6.87 14.12
CA TYR A 231 30.86 7.70 15.33
C TYR A 231 32.07 7.41 16.20
N PHE A 232 32.49 6.15 16.31
CA PHE A 232 33.70 5.78 17.02
C PHE A 232 34.93 6.43 16.38
N CYS A 233 35.06 6.38 15.05
CA CYS A 233 36.16 7.05 14.34
C CYS A 233 36.15 8.57 14.56
N VAL A 234 34.98 9.22 14.49
CA VAL A 234 34.83 10.66 14.76
C VAL A 234 35.25 10.98 16.19
N ALA A 235 34.79 10.19 17.17
CA ALA A 235 35.13 10.35 18.57
C ALA A 235 36.63 10.17 18.84
N LEU A 236 37.24 9.16 18.21
CA LEU A 236 38.67 8.88 18.33
C LEU A 236 39.51 10.02 17.77
N ALA A 237 39.15 10.54 16.59
CA ALA A 237 39.77 11.72 16.01
C ALA A 237 39.60 12.94 16.93
N THR A 238 38.41 13.11 17.52
CA THR A 238 38.07 14.27 18.35
C THR A 238 38.85 14.31 19.66
N ALA A 239 38.94 13.18 20.36
CA ALA A 239 39.65 13.08 21.63
C ALA A 239 41.17 12.90 21.46
N GLY A 240 41.62 12.35 20.32
CA GLY A 240 43.00 11.90 20.13
C GLY A 240 43.91 12.82 19.33
N SER A 241 43.39 13.70 18.49
CA SER A 241 44.21 14.52 17.58
C SER A 241 44.88 15.73 18.24
N MET A 242 44.34 16.20 19.37
CA MET A 242 44.93 17.27 20.18
C MET A 242 44.37 17.21 21.62
N PRO A 243 44.94 17.95 22.58
CA PRO A 243 44.43 17.98 23.95
C PRO A 243 42.94 18.34 23.99
N TRP A 244 42.12 17.40 24.45
CA TRP A 244 40.66 17.46 24.36
C TRP A 244 40.06 18.68 25.07
N GLN A 245 40.75 19.25 26.06
CA GLN A 245 40.33 20.44 26.79
C GLN A 245 40.23 21.67 25.89
N LYS A 246 41.08 21.78 24.86
CA LYS A 246 41.01 22.87 23.86
C LYS A 246 39.74 22.72 23.02
N THR A 247 39.53 21.53 22.47
CA THR A 247 38.37 21.20 21.64
C THR A 247 37.05 21.34 22.42
N ALA A 248 37.01 20.97 23.70
CA ALA A 248 35.81 20.98 24.53
C ALA A 248 35.33 22.38 24.97
N GLN A 249 36.15 23.42 24.78
CA GLN A 249 35.79 24.81 25.11
C GLN A 249 35.14 25.55 23.93
N GLU A 250 35.25 25.00 22.73
CA GLU A 250 34.77 25.62 21.51
C GLU A 250 33.27 25.44 21.32
N ALA A 251 32.63 26.44 20.71
CA ALA A 251 31.19 26.37 20.40
C ALA A 251 30.88 25.32 19.31
N GLU A 252 31.80 25.13 18.36
CA GLU A 252 31.70 24.15 17.28
C GLU A 252 32.92 23.21 17.25
N PRO A 253 33.03 22.26 18.21
CA PRO A 253 34.27 21.51 18.44
C PRO A 253 34.81 20.78 17.21
N LEU A 254 33.94 20.13 16.44
CA LEU A 254 34.36 19.39 15.24
C LEU A 254 34.83 20.33 14.13
N ILE A 255 34.20 21.50 13.96
CA ILE A 255 34.59 22.47 12.93
C ILE A 255 35.91 23.11 13.32
N PHE A 256 36.04 23.56 14.57
CA PHE A 256 37.30 24.06 15.12
C PHE A 256 38.43 23.05 14.90
N LEU A 257 38.19 21.79 15.29
CA LEU A 257 39.19 20.76 15.18
C LEU A 257 39.55 20.47 13.72
N SER A 258 38.57 20.46 12.81
CA SER A 258 38.82 20.25 11.37
C SER A 258 39.76 21.30 10.78
N ARG A 259 39.70 22.56 11.25
CA ARG A 259 40.58 23.65 10.80
C ARG A 259 42.03 23.46 11.24
N SER A 260 42.27 22.69 12.30
CA SER A 260 43.63 22.43 12.78
C SER A 260 44.41 21.48 11.86
N PHE A 261 43.70 20.69 11.05
CA PHE A 261 44.32 19.59 10.31
C PHE A 261 43.91 19.40 8.86
N LEU A 262 42.82 20.03 8.40
CA LEU A 262 42.37 20.02 7.01
C LEU A 262 42.74 21.32 6.30
N SER A 263 42.86 21.25 4.97
CA SER A 263 42.90 22.43 4.10
C SER A 263 41.55 23.15 4.10
N ASN A 264 41.49 24.41 3.66
CA ASN A 264 40.24 25.17 3.53
C ASN A 264 39.18 24.41 2.71
N ALA A 265 39.58 23.78 1.61
CA ALA A 265 38.70 22.94 0.79
C ALA A 265 38.23 21.70 1.56
N GLY A 266 39.11 21.08 2.37
CA GLY A 266 38.76 19.94 3.22
C GLY A 266 37.78 20.30 4.34
N VAL A 267 37.96 21.47 4.97
CA VAL A 267 37.01 22.00 5.96
C VAL A 267 35.64 22.25 5.32
N MET A 268 35.61 22.86 4.13
CA MET A 268 34.36 23.08 3.40
C MET A 268 33.67 21.76 3.04
N PHE A 269 34.42 20.76 2.57
CA PHE A 269 33.89 19.42 2.32
C PHE A 269 33.34 18.76 3.59
N PHE A 270 34.01 18.93 4.73
CA PHE A 270 33.52 18.40 6.01
C PHE A 270 32.25 19.10 6.51
N ILE A 271 32.16 20.42 6.39
CA ILE A 271 30.97 21.18 6.82
C ILE A 271 29.78 20.87 5.91
N ILE A 272 29.96 20.97 4.59
CA ILE A 272 28.86 20.74 3.63
C ILE A 272 28.53 19.24 3.56
N GLY A 273 29.52 18.41 3.31
CA GLY A 273 29.36 16.97 3.19
C GLY A 273 28.99 16.30 4.52
N GLY A 274 29.45 16.82 5.66
CA GLY A 274 29.15 16.26 6.98
C GLY A 274 27.96 16.91 7.66
N ALA A 275 28.09 18.17 8.10
CA ALA A 275 27.09 18.82 8.96
C ALA A 275 25.78 19.12 8.22
N VAL A 276 25.88 19.73 7.03
CA VAL A 276 24.71 20.06 6.20
C VAL A 276 24.00 18.79 5.73
N LEU A 277 24.73 17.81 5.18
CA LEU A 277 24.10 16.58 4.70
C LEU A 277 23.52 15.73 5.83
N ALA A 278 24.11 15.67 7.03
CA ALA A 278 23.50 14.96 8.16
C ALA A 278 22.10 15.51 8.50
N LEU A 279 21.92 16.82 8.45
CA LEU A 279 20.63 17.47 8.67
C LEU A 279 19.67 17.22 7.50
N THR A 280 20.13 17.31 6.26
CA THR A 280 19.25 17.13 5.09
C THR A 280 18.89 15.67 4.80
N THR A 281 19.75 14.70 5.12
CA THR A 281 19.41 13.26 5.04
C THR A 281 18.31 12.91 6.02
N THR A 282 18.37 13.49 7.22
CA THR A 282 17.30 13.36 8.22
C THR A 282 16.02 14.01 7.70
N LEU A 283 16.11 15.24 7.18
CA LEU A 283 14.97 15.98 6.62
C LEU A 283 14.26 15.21 5.50
N ASN A 284 15.00 14.66 4.55
CA ASN A 284 14.44 13.84 3.46
C ASN A 284 13.79 12.56 3.98
N ALA A 285 14.43 11.87 4.95
CA ALA A 285 13.86 10.67 5.56
C ALA A 285 12.51 10.95 6.24
N LEU A 286 12.34 12.12 6.89
CA LEU A 286 11.07 12.53 7.48
C LEU A 286 9.94 12.67 6.46
N PHE A 287 10.23 13.18 5.25
CA PHE A 287 9.24 13.22 4.17
C PHE A 287 8.92 11.82 3.62
N ILE A 288 9.91 10.94 3.53
CA ILE A 288 9.71 9.55 3.08
C ILE A 288 8.74 8.80 4.00
N VAL A 289 8.88 8.94 5.32
CA VAL A 289 8.10 8.17 6.31
C VAL A 289 6.86 8.90 6.82
N GLY A 290 6.83 10.23 6.80
CA GLY A 290 5.87 11.05 7.55
C GLY A 290 4.41 10.85 7.18
N THR A 291 4.11 10.35 5.98
CA THR A 291 2.72 10.14 5.53
C THR A 291 2.12 8.80 5.93
N LYS A 292 2.96 7.80 6.26
CA LYS A 292 2.53 6.38 6.25
C LYS A 292 1.53 6.06 7.35
N SER A 293 1.80 6.46 8.59
CA SER A 293 0.87 6.29 9.70
C SER A 293 -0.45 7.05 9.48
N LEU A 294 -0.40 8.24 8.89
CA LEU A 294 -1.59 9.04 8.58
C LEU A 294 -2.49 8.37 7.53
N LEU A 295 -1.91 7.73 6.52
CA LEU A 295 -2.69 6.96 5.52
C LEU A 295 -3.54 5.85 6.18
N ILE A 296 -2.99 5.16 7.18
CA ILE A 296 -3.72 4.10 7.88
C ILE A 296 -4.80 4.67 8.80
N ILE A 297 -4.55 5.81 9.45
CA ILE A 297 -5.57 6.55 10.23
C ILE A 297 -6.76 6.95 9.34
N ILE A 298 -6.49 7.40 8.10
CA ILE A 298 -7.52 7.76 7.14
C ILE A 298 -8.28 6.50 6.67
N GLN A 299 -7.59 5.38 6.44
CA GLN A 299 -8.23 4.09 6.13
C GLN A 299 -9.16 3.61 7.26
N ASP A 300 -8.80 3.89 8.51
CA ASP A 300 -9.64 3.66 9.69
C ASP A 300 -10.73 4.71 9.90
N GLN A 301 -10.88 5.67 8.98
CA GLN A 301 -11.90 6.72 8.97
C GLN A 301 -11.80 7.75 10.11
N LEU A 302 -10.70 7.71 10.87
CA LEU A 302 -10.41 8.68 11.94
C LEU A 302 -10.04 10.05 11.39
N LEU A 303 -9.47 10.11 10.19
CA LEU A 303 -9.25 11.34 9.43
C LEU A 303 -10.10 11.34 8.15
N PRO A 304 -10.44 12.52 7.59
CA PRO A 304 -11.16 12.62 6.33
C PRO A 304 -10.49 11.87 5.17
N SER A 305 -11.28 11.14 4.37
CA SER A 305 -10.79 10.30 3.27
C SER A 305 -10.01 11.06 2.20
N TRP A 306 -10.38 12.32 1.94
CA TRP A 306 -9.74 13.17 0.94
C TRP A 306 -8.26 13.46 1.24
N LEU A 307 -7.84 13.49 2.51
CA LEU A 307 -6.44 13.71 2.88
C LEU A 307 -5.53 12.60 2.32
N GLY A 308 -6.06 11.38 2.17
CA GLY A 308 -5.29 10.23 1.71
C GLY A 308 -5.26 10.07 0.19
N SER A 309 -5.59 11.13 -0.56
CA SER A 309 -5.58 11.10 -2.03
C SER A 309 -4.17 10.85 -2.57
N ILE A 310 -4.07 9.92 -3.53
CA ILE A 310 -2.82 9.54 -4.17
C ILE A 310 -2.74 10.21 -5.55
N HIS A 311 -1.59 10.81 -5.87
CA HIS A 311 -1.36 11.46 -7.15
C HIS A 311 -1.33 10.40 -8.28
N HIS A 312 -2.08 10.65 -9.35
CA HIS A 312 -2.27 9.71 -10.45
C HIS A 312 -0.96 9.30 -11.15
N THR A 313 -0.08 10.26 -11.48
CA THR A 313 1.21 10.01 -12.13
C THR A 313 2.27 9.45 -11.19
N PHE A 314 2.48 10.11 -10.05
CA PHE A 314 3.61 9.83 -9.16
C PHE A 314 3.33 8.72 -8.14
N GLY A 315 2.07 8.38 -7.88
CA GLY A 315 1.70 7.37 -6.89
C GLY A 315 1.97 7.78 -5.44
N THR A 316 2.05 9.08 -5.17
CA THR A 316 2.40 9.66 -3.86
C THR A 316 1.20 10.29 -3.16
N PRO A 317 1.14 10.29 -1.81
CA PRO A 317 0.08 10.93 -1.04
C PRO A 317 0.25 12.46 -1.03
N HIS A 318 0.06 13.09 -2.18
CA HIS A 318 0.34 14.50 -2.42
C HIS A 318 -0.30 15.44 -1.41
N ILE A 319 -1.56 15.21 -1.01
CA ILE A 319 -2.24 16.09 -0.05
C ILE A 319 -1.57 16.02 1.34
N LEU A 320 -1.23 14.82 1.82
CA LEU A 320 -0.48 14.69 3.09
C LEU A 320 0.90 15.33 2.99
N LEU A 321 1.62 15.14 1.88
CA LEU A 321 2.91 15.79 1.67
C LEU A 321 2.78 17.32 1.67
N THR A 322 1.75 17.87 1.03
CA THR A 322 1.48 19.31 1.04
C THR A 322 1.12 19.82 2.44
N VAL A 323 0.35 19.07 3.24
CA VAL A 323 0.05 19.42 4.63
C VAL A 323 1.32 19.44 5.48
N ILE A 324 2.18 18.43 5.34
CA ILE A 324 3.49 18.38 6.03
C ILE A 324 4.32 19.62 5.65
N TRP A 325 4.42 19.92 4.36
CA TRP A 325 5.16 21.07 3.84
C TRP A 325 4.61 22.41 4.39
N LEU A 326 3.28 22.61 4.35
CA LEU A 326 2.65 23.83 4.87
C LEU A 326 2.87 24.01 6.37
N LEU A 327 2.65 22.96 7.18
CA LEU A 327 2.87 23.02 8.63
C LEU A 327 4.34 23.31 8.96
N SER A 328 5.26 22.78 8.15
CA SER A 328 6.69 23.05 8.30
C SER A 328 7.04 24.50 7.99
N ILE A 329 6.43 25.09 6.94
CA ILE A 329 6.59 26.52 6.63
C ILE A 329 6.05 27.38 7.76
N VAL A 330 4.86 27.07 8.30
CA VAL A 330 4.29 27.77 9.45
C VAL A 330 5.26 27.73 10.64
N GLY A 331 5.87 26.58 10.91
CA GLY A 331 6.95 26.47 11.89
C GLY A 331 8.11 27.43 11.60
N ILE A 332 8.68 27.41 10.39
CA ILE A 332 9.83 28.26 10.03
C ILE A 332 9.52 29.77 10.16
N VAL A 333 8.30 30.20 9.85
CA VAL A 333 7.92 31.63 9.91
C VAL A 333 7.38 32.07 11.27
N SER A 334 7.16 31.15 12.21
CA SER A 334 6.55 31.44 13.52
C SER A 334 7.42 32.22 14.51
N ASP A 335 8.67 32.55 14.14
CA ASP A 335 9.67 33.22 14.98
C ASP A 335 9.95 32.54 16.33
N LEU A 336 9.51 31.29 16.50
CA LEU A 336 9.86 30.46 17.65
C LEU A 336 11.35 30.15 17.66
N SER A 337 11.91 30.06 18.87
CA SER A 337 13.31 29.76 19.07
C SER A 337 13.64 28.31 18.65
N ILE A 338 14.86 28.06 18.19
CA ILE A 338 15.30 26.72 17.78
C ILE A 338 15.23 25.73 18.94
N GLU A 339 15.49 26.19 20.16
CA GLU A 339 15.36 25.39 21.37
C GLU A 339 13.92 24.88 21.55
N THR A 340 12.93 25.69 21.17
CA THR A 340 11.51 25.27 21.23
C THR A 340 11.22 24.14 20.24
N PHE A 341 11.71 24.24 19.01
CA PHE A 341 11.59 23.15 18.03
C PHE A 341 12.33 21.89 18.48
N ALA A 342 13.50 22.02 19.11
CA ALA A 342 14.26 20.92 19.69
C ALA A 342 13.50 20.22 20.81
N SER A 343 12.90 20.96 21.75
CA SER A 343 12.10 20.37 22.83
C SER A 343 10.89 19.58 22.29
N TYR A 344 10.15 20.14 21.32
CA TYR A 344 8.99 19.45 20.74
C TYR A 344 9.37 18.23 19.90
N SER A 345 10.43 18.36 19.10
CA SER A 345 11.04 17.26 18.35
C SER A 345 11.34 16.07 19.26
N ALA A 346 12.01 16.32 20.39
CA ALA A 346 12.45 15.28 21.29
C ALA A 346 11.28 14.60 22.03
N LEU A 347 10.29 15.37 22.51
CA LEU A 347 9.15 14.83 23.28
C LEU A 347 8.28 13.91 22.44
N GLY A 348 7.79 14.38 21.30
CA GLY A 348 6.84 13.58 20.54
C GLY A 348 7.49 12.51 19.67
N GLY A 349 8.77 12.64 19.33
CA GLY A 349 9.52 11.62 18.60
C GLY A 349 9.71 10.32 19.39
N ILE A 350 9.68 10.38 20.73
CA ILE A 350 9.94 9.22 21.60
C ILE A 350 8.64 8.61 22.14
N ILE A 351 7.62 9.43 22.43
CA ILE A 351 6.34 8.96 22.99
C ILE A 351 5.62 7.96 22.07
N ILE A 352 5.79 8.08 20.75
CA ILE A 352 5.21 7.18 19.76
C ILE A 352 5.62 5.71 19.93
N PHE A 353 6.76 5.43 20.58
CA PHE A 353 7.23 4.07 20.83
C PHE A 353 6.53 3.38 22.00
N LEU A 354 5.99 4.12 22.95
CA LEU A 354 5.34 3.54 24.12
C LEU A 354 4.26 2.50 23.72
N PRO A 355 3.29 2.83 22.85
CA PRO A 355 2.29 1.85 22.44
C PRO A 355 2.85 0.76 21.51
N ILE A 356 3.93 1.01 20.76
CA ILE A 356 4.55 -0.01 19.89
C ILE A 356 5.24 -1.11 20.69
N LEU A 357 5.91 -0.74 21.79
CA LEU A 357 6.56 -1.70 22.69
C LEU A 357 5.53 -2.57 23.41
N ILE A 358 4.39 -1.99 23.81
CA ILE A 358 3.26 -2.76 24.35
C ILE A 358 2.70 -3.73 23.29
N ALA A 359 2.57 -3.28 22.03
CA ALA A 359 2.14 -4.14 20.94
C ALA A 359 3.11 -5.32 20.74
N ALA A 360 4.42 -5.08 20.80
CA ALA A 360 5.44 -6.13 20.68
C ALA A 360 5.33 -7.19 21.80
N LEU A 361 5.02 -6.79 23.05
CA LEU A 361 4.78 -7.74 24.15
C LEU A 361 3.53 -8.60 23.94
N LYS A 362 2.46 -8.00 23.40
CA LYS A 362 1.20 -8.70 23.16
C LYS A 362 1.26 -9.59 21.91
N PHE A 363 2.16 -9.30 20.97
CA PHE A 363 2.21 -9.93 19.66
C PHE A 363 2.29 -11.47 19.69
N PRO A 364 3.19 -12.12 20.46
CA PRO A 364 3.27 -13.58 20.48
C PRO A 364 1.98 -14.27 20.97
N ARG A 365 1.22 -13.59 21.84
CA ARG A 365 -0.05 -14.11 22.39
C ARG A 365 -1.23 -13.88 21.44
N LEU A 366 -1.30 -12.70 20.82
CA LEU A 366 -2.42 -12.33 19.94
C LEU A 366 -2.30 -12.96 18.55
N TYR A 367 -1.09 -13.17 18.03
CA TYR A 367 -0.84 -13.70 16.68
C TYR A 367 0.23 -14.79 16.68
N PRO A 368 0.01 -15.92 17.37
CA PRO A 368 1.02 -16.97 17.54
C PRO A 368 1.52 -17.55 16.22
N GLU A 369 0.65 -17.79 15.24
CA GLU A 369 1.06 -18.33 13.94
C GLU A 369 1.98 -17.39 13.15
N LYS A 370 1.66 -16.09 13.14
CA LYS A 370 2.45 -15.06 12.43
C LYS A 370 3.79 -14.85 13.12
N TYR A 371 3.79 -14.89 14.46
CA TYR A 371 5.02 -14.88 15.25
C TYR A 371 5.91 -16.09 14.94
N GLN A 372 5.35 -17.30 14.81
CA GLN A 372 6.15 -18.49 14.50
C GLN A 372 6.80 -18.45 13.11
N LYS A 373 6.08 -17.87 12.12
CA LYS A 373 6.53 -17.72 10.72
C LYS A 373 7.48 -16.52 10.50
N ALA A 374 7.75 -15.72 11.53
CA ALA A 374 8.63 -14.55 11.42
C ALA A 374 10.07 -14.97 11.10
N ALA A 375 10.71 -14.27 10.15
CA ALA A 375 12.10 -14.53 9.80
C ALA A 375 13.06 -14.09 10.92
N PHE A 376 12.67 -13.09 11.70
CA PHE A 376 13.36 -12.66 12.92
C PHE A 376 12.35 -12.61 14.08
N LYS A 377 12.67 -13.29 15.19
CA LYS A 377 11.83 -13.34 16.39
C LYS A 377 12.66 -13.26 17.67
N LEU A 378 12.17 -12.48 18.63
CA LEU A 378 12.67 -12.48 20.00
C LEU A 378 11.92 -13.53 20.80
N THR A 379 12.62 -14.41 21.51
CA THR A 379 12.04 -15.51 22.30
C THR A 379 12.32 -15.36 23.79
N GLY A 380 11.40 -15.85 24.62
CA GLY A 380 11.58 -15.93 26.08
C GLY A 380 11.92 -14.59 26.74
N ALA A 381 12.92 -14.61 27.63
CA ALA A 381 13.36 -13.45 28.40
C ALA A 381 13.85 -12.28 27.53
N TRP A 382 14.41 -12.55 26.34
CA TRP A 382 14.96 -11.51 25.48
C TRP A 382 13.91 -10.52 24.97
N LEU A 383 12.67 -10.98 24.70
CA LEU A 383 11.58 -10.07 24.35
C LEU A 383 11.31 -9.08 25.48
N HIS A 384 11.24 -9.56 26.72
CA HIS A 384 11.00 -8.72 27.89
C HIS A 384 12.15 -7.76 28.15
N VAL A 385 13.40 -8.23 28.10
CA VAL A 385 14.59 -7.38 28.28
C VAL A 385 14.62 -6.24 27.27
N CYS A 386 14.46 -6.54 25.98
CA CYS A 386 14.48 -5.53 24.92
C CYS A 386 13.39 -4.47 25.09
N VAL A 387 12.18 -4.90 25.47
CA VAL A 387 11.06 -3.99 25.72
C VAL A 387 11.29 -3.15 26.98
N ILE A 388 11.78 -3.72 28.08
CA ILE A 388 12.09 -2.98 29.31
C ILE A 388 13.16 -1.92 29.04
N VAL A 389 14.23 -2.27 28.32
CA VAL A 389 15.26 -1.30 27.91
C VAL A 389 14.64 -0.16 27.10
N GLY A 390 13.73 -0.46 26.17
CA GLY A 390 12.99 0.56 25.42
C GLY A 390 12.15 1.48 26.33
N PHE A 391 11.41 0.93 27.28
CA PHE A 391 10.64 1.74 28.25
C PHE A 391 11.54 2.63 29.12
N VAL A 392 12.67 2.09 29.60
CA VAL A 392 13.63 2.84 30.42
C VAL A 392 14.24 4.00 29.61
N LEU A 393 14.60 3.77 28.35
CA LEU A 393 15.08 4.84 27.46
C LEU A 393 14.01 5.92 27.26
N ILE A 394 12.77 5.53 26.96
CA ILE A 394 11.66 6.48 26.79
C ILE A 394 11.47 7.32 28.06
N LEU A 395 11.42 6.68 29.23
CA LEU A 395 11.26 7.37 30.51
C LEU A 395 12.42 8.32 30.79
N PHE A 396 13.66 7.87 30.58
CA PHE A 396 14.85 8.70 30.73
C PHE A 396 14.76 9.97 29.89
N PHE A 397 14.42 9.85 28.59
CA PHE A 397 14.28 11.00 27.72
C PHE A 397 13.12 11.91 28.11
N CYS A 398 11.96 11.35 28.46
CA CYS A 398 10.85 12.16 28.96
C CYS A 398 11.26 13.00 30.18
N LEU A 399 12.00 12.43 31.13
CA LEU A 399 12.49 13.15 32.30
C LEU A 399 13.51 14.24 31.93
N VAL A 400 14.49 13.93 31.09
CA VAL A 400 15.51 14.91 30.63
C VAL A 400 14.84 16.09 29.94
N ILE A 401 13.85 15.84 29.07
CA ILE A 401 13.21 16.92 28.33
C ILE A 401 12.24 17.73 29.21
N LEU A 402 11.57 17.09 30.17
CA LEU A 402 10.74 17.82 31.15
C LEU A 402 11.57 18.80 31.99
N ILE A 403 12.83 18.45 32.31
CA ILE A 403 13.77 19.35 33.00
C ILE A 403 14.20 20.51 32.08
N ASP A 404 14.35 20.25 30.78
CA ASP A 404 14.76 21.26 29.79
C ASP A 404 13.62 22.21 29.36
N LEU A 405 12.35 21.80 29.52
CA LEU A 405 11.17 22.64 29.33
C LEU A 405 11.05 23.70 30.46
N LYS A 406 11.94 24.68 30.46
CA LYS A 406 12.05 25.70 31.52
C LYS A 406 10.90 26.73 31.55
N THR A 407 10.01 26.76 30.56
CA THR A 407 8.98 27.80 30.42
C THR A 407 7.58 27.20 30.40
N MET A 408 6.71 27.69 31.29
CA MET A 408 5.29 27.29 31.37
C MET A 408 4.53 27.46 30.05
N PHE A 409 4.91 28.44 29.22
CA PHE A 409 4.36 28.64 27.89
C PHE A 409 4.58 27.43 26.97
N LYS A 410 5.80 26.90 26.91
CA LYS A 410 6.15 25.77 26.02
C LYS A 410 5.39 24.50 26.42
N ILE A 411 5.28 24.26 27.73
CA ILE A 411 4.54 23.15 28.32
C ILE A 411 3.04 23.30 28.02
N GLY A 412 2.48 24.50 28.22
CA GLY A 412 1.07 24.80 27.94
C GLY A 412 0.69 24.52 26.50
N LEU A 413 1.49 24.97 25.53
CA LEU A 413 1.24 24.73 24.10
C LEU A 413 1.28 23.24 23.74
N PHE A 414 2.24 22.50 24.31
CA PHE A 414 2.32 21.04 24.13
C PHE A 414 1.07 20.33 24.70
N ILE A 415 0.66 20.66 25.92
CA ILE A 415 -0.53 20.08 26.57
C ILE A 415 -1.79 20.39 25.77
N VAL A 416 -1.97 21.65 25.32
CA VAL A 416 -3.10 22.04 24.48
C VAL A 416 -3.14 21.22 23.19
N PHE A 417 -2.00 20.99 22.56
CA PHE A 417 -1.93 20.16 21.36
C PHE A 417 -2.30 18.70 21.63
N VAL A 418 -1.78 18.09 22.71
CA VAL A 418 -2.17 16.72 23.12
C VAL A 418 -3.67 16.64 23.36
N LEU A 419 -4.23 17.59 24.14
CA LEU A 419 -5.65 17.66 24.43
C LEU A 419 -6.49 17.83 23.17
N SER A 420 -6.02 18.59 22.18
CA SER A 420 -6.72 18.74 20.89
C SER A 420 -6.89 17.41 20.17
N GLY A 421 -5.87 16.54 20.18
CA GLY A 421 -5.94 15.21 19.59
C GLY A 421 -6.89 14.28 20.33
N VAL A 422 -6.86 14.32 21.67
CA VAL A 422 -7.79 13.57 22.52
C VAL A 422 -9.24 14.00 22.27
N ILE A 423 -9.50 15.31 22.29
CA ILE A 423 -10.83 15.88 22.03
C ILE A 423 -11.30 15.50 20.62
N TYR A 424 -10.46 15.69 19.60
CA TYR A 424 -10.78 15.33 18.22
C TYR A 424 -11.13 13.84 18.10
N TYR A 425 -10.35 12.95 18.71
CA TYR A 425 -10.62 11.51 18.69
C TYR A 425 -11.99 11.18 19.27
N PHE A 426 -12.33 11.74 20.44
CA PHE A 426 -13.63 11.47 21.07
C PHE A 426 -14.80 12.06 20.28
N LEU A 427 -14.64 13.26 19.71
CA LEU A 427 -15.65 13.86 18.84
C LEU A 427 -15.87 13.02 17.58
N ARG A 428 -14.77 12.57 16.95
CA ARG A 428 -14.82 11.71 15.75
C ARG A 428 -15.41 10.34 16.05
N LYS A 429 -15.05 9.74 17.19
CA LYS A 429 -15.63 8.48 17.68
C LYS A 429 -17.14 8.59 17.84
N ARG A 430 -17.63 9.66 18.48
CA ARG A 430 -19.07 9.92 18.65
C ARG A 430 -19.76 10.11 17.29
N TYR A 431 -19.14 10.84 16.37
CA TYR A 431 -19.66 11.04 15.01
C TYR A 431 -19.78 9.72 14.24
N LEU A 432 -18.75 8.88 14.24
CA LEU A 432 -18.74 7.59 13.55
C LEU A 432 -19.72 6.59 14.16
N ALA A 433 -19.86 6.59 15.50
CA ALA A 433 -20.84 5.75 16.19
C ALA A 433 -22.28 6.09 15.77
N LYS A 434 -22.60 7.38 15.54
CA LYS A 434 -23.91 7.80 14.98
C LYS A 434 -24.15 7.29 13.56
N GLN A 435 -23.10 6.91 12.83
CA GLN A 435 -23.17 6.33 11.48
C GLN A 435 -23.11 4.80 11.49
N GLY A 436 -23.19 4.17 12.67
CA GLY A 436 -23.08 2.70 12.83
C GLY A 436 -21.65 2.16 12.71
N ILE A 437 -20.63 3.03 12.73
CA ILE A 437 -19.22 2.64 12.64
C ILE A 437 -18.60 2.66 14.03
N HIS A 438 -18.30 1.48 14.56
CA HIS A 438 -17.67 1.30 15.87
C HIS A 438 -16.16 1.13 15.73
N LEU A 439 -15.38 2.04 16.32
CA LEU A 439 -13.91 2.04 16.23
C LEU A 439 -13.28 0.86 16.98
N GLU A 440 -14.00 0.24 17.92
CA GLU A 440 -13.60 -0.99 18.60
C GLU A 440 -13.36 -2.13 17.62
N ALA A 441 -14.04 -2.14 16.46
CA ALA A 441 -13.81 -3.13 15.41
C ALA A 441 -12.38 -3.06 14.82
N ILE A 442 -11.65 -1.95 15.00
CA ILE A 442 -10.27 -1.81 14.50
C ILE A 442 -9.33 -2.83 15.15
N THR A 443 -9.53 -3.20 16.42
CA THR A 443 -8.70 -4.21 17.09
C THR A 443 -8.92 -5.62 16.54
N GLN A 444 -10.05 -5.84 15.87
CA GLN A 444 -10.42 -7.11 15.24
C GLN A 444 -10.02 -7.17 13.76
N LYS A 445 -9.53 -6.07 13.18
CA LYS A 445 -9.09 -6.06 11.77
C LYS A 445 -7.78 -6.83 11.61
N GLU A 446 -7.81 -7.85 10.76
CA GLU A 446 -6.62 -8.57 10.30
C GLU A 446 -6.01 -7.97 9.01
N ASP A 447 -6.11 -6.65 8.85
CA ASP A 447 -5.76 -5.92 7.63
C ASP A 447 -4.25 -5.68 7.47
N TRP A 448 -3.39 -6.60 7.90
CA TRP A 448 -1.93 -6.41 8.01
C TRP A 448 -1.24 -6.03 6.70
N ARG A 449 -1.69 -6.62 5.58
CA ARG A 449 -1.20 -6.23 4.25
C ARG A 449 -1.89 -4.95 3.80
N TYR A 450 -1.12 -3.91 3.48
CA TYR A 450 -1.64 -2.87 2.59
C TYR A 450 -2.08 -3.57 1.31
N ALA A 451 -3.28 -3.31 0.81
CA ALA A 451 -3.84 -3.93 -0.39
C ALA A 451 -3.02 -3.51 -1.63
N VAL A 452 -1.83 -4.09 -1.76
CA VAL A 452 -1.18 -4.33 -3.03
C VAL A 452 -1.62 -5.74 -3.36
N SER A 453 -2.68 -5.87 -4.17
CA SER A 453 -2.91 -7.15 -4.83
C SER A 453 -1.75 -7.33 -5.80
N GLU A 454 -0.65 -7.95 -5.36
CA GLU A 454 0.32 -8.49 -6.31
C GLU A 454 -0.39 -9.64 -7.03
N LEU A 455 -1.03 -9.29 -8.15
CA LEU A 455 -1.61 -10.24 -9.09
C LEU A 455 -0.58 -11.32 -9.40
N SER A 456 -0.98 -12.60 -9.43
CA SER A 456 -0.07 -13.71 -9.74
C SER A 456 0.68 -13.52 -11.06
N LEU A 457 0.04 -12.88 -12.03
CA LEU A 457 0.66 -12.46 -13.30
C LEU A 457 1.91 -11.61 -13.10
N TYR A 458 1.90 -10.67 -12.16
CA TYR A 458 3.02 -9.75 -11.92
C TYR A 458 4.22 -10.41 -11.25
N LYS A 459 4.05 -11.60 -10.68
CA LYS A 459 5.18 -12.38 -10.16
C LYS A 459 6.02 -12.96 -11.30
N VAL A 460 5.38 -13.28 -12.43
CA VAL A 460 6.04 -13.85 -13.61
C VAL A 460 6.44 -12.75 -14.60
N PHE A 461 5.60 -11.73 -14.77
CA PHE A 461 5.84 -10.60 -15.66
C PHE A 461 5.71 -9.26 -14.89
N PRO A 462 6.74 -8.85 -14.13
CA PRO A 462 6.67 -7.67 -13.26
C PRO A 462 6.36 -6.36 -14.01
N ASP A 463 6.84 -6.23 -15.24
CA ASP A 463 6.64 -5.03 -16.05
C ASP A 463 5.17 -4.77 -16.43
N LEU A 464 4.30 -5.79 -16.37
CA LEU A 464 2.86 -5.63 -16.61
C LEU A 464 2.17 -4.79 -15.53
N GLN A 465 2.84 -4.48 -14.42
CA GLN A 465 2.39 -3.47 -13.45
C GLN A 465 2.30 -2.05 -14.04
N LYS A 466 2.85 -1.81 -15.24
CA LYS A 466 2.68 -0.57 -16.00
C LYS A 466 1.27 -0.43 -16.59
N LEU A 467 0.53 -1.52 -16.76
CA LEU A 467 -0.87 -1.47 -17.19
C LEU A 467 -1.74 -0.85 -16.08
N PRO A 468 -2.75 -0.04 -16.42
CA PRO A 468 -3.69 0.49 -15.43
C PRO A 468 -4.35 -0.63 -14.64
N HIS A 469 -4.28 -0.57 -13.31
CA HIS A 469 -4.90 -1.53 -12.41
C HIS A 469 -5.38 -0.86 -11.12
N VAL A 470 -6.56 -1.26 -10.65
CA VAL A 470 -7.09 -0.98 -9.33
C VAL A 470 -7.50 -2.30 -8.67
N SER A 471 -7.38 -2.38 -7.34
CA SER A 471 -7.84 -3.56 -6.59
C SER A 471 -9.32 -3.41 -6.23
N LEU A 472 -10.16 -4.22 -6.86
CA LEU A 472 -11.60 -4.33 -6.62
C LEU A 472 -11.99 -5.70 -6.06
N GLY A 473 -11.14 -6.70 -6.29
CA GLY A 473 -11.39 -8.09 -5.89
C GLY A 473 -10.51 -8.61 -4.76
N ASN A 474 -10.99 -9.68 -4.14
CA ASN A 474 -10.29 -10.51 -3.17
C ASN A 474 -9.79 -11.76 -3.91
N PHE A 475 -8.48 -11.79 -4.20
CA PHE A 475 -7.83 -12.92 -4.88
C PHE A 475 -6.74 -13.54 -3.98
N PRO A 476 -6.43 -14.85 -4.10
CA PRO A 476 -7.03 -15.82 -5.01
C PRO A 476 -8.46 -16.21 -4.62
N THR A 477 -9.27 -16.60 -5.61
CA THR A 477 -10.61 -17.16 -5.38
C THR A 477 -10.53 -18.66 -5.07
N PRO A 478 -11.42 -19.22 -4.23
CA PRO A 478 -11.36 -20.62 -3.85
C PRO A 478 -11.53 -21.59 -5.03
N VAL A 479 -10.91 -22.76 -4.93
CA VAL A 479 -11.24 -23.96 -5.71
C VAL A 479 -11.90 -24.98 -4.78
N GLN A 480 -12.90 -25.70 -5.27
CA GLN A 480 -13.65 -26.68 -4.48
C GLN A 480 -13.97 -27.89 -5.34
N ARG A 481 -13.90 -29.10 -4.77
CA ARG A 481 -14.35 -30.32 -5.45
C ARG A 481 -15.87 -30.46 -5.31
N LEU A 482 -16.55 -30.77 -6.40
CA LEU A 482 -17.98 -31.09 -6.42
C LEU A 482 -18.14 -32.61 -6.34
N THR A 483 -18.59 -33.12 -5.20
CA THR A 483 -18.67 -34.57 -4.94
C THR A 483 -20.06 -35.15 -5.18
N SER A 484 -21.10 -34.31 -5.17
CA SER A 484 -22.50 -34.76 -5.18
C SER A 484 -23.01 -35.16 -6.57
N LEU A 485 -22.18 -35.05 -7.61
CA LEU A 485 -22.58 -35.21 -9.02
C LEU A 485 -22.00 -36.48 -9.68
N GLY A 486 -21.44 -37.40 -8.89
CA GLY A 486 -21.04 -38.73 -9.36
C GLY A 486 -19.79 -38.78 -10.25
N HIS A 487 -19.12 -37.65 -10.49
CA HIS A 487 -17.90 -37.58 -11.29
C HIS A 487 -16.63 -37.65 -10.43
N LYS A 488 -15.65 -38.44 -10.86
CA LYS A 488 -14.43 -38.71 -10.06
C LYS A 488 -13.62 -37.44 -9.76
N SER A 489 -13.51 -36.50 -10.71
CA SER A 489 -12.67 -35.30 -10.56
C SER A 489 -13.35 -34.06 -11.16
N LEU A 490 -14.49 -33.67 -10.57
CA LEU A 490 -15.18 -32.42 -10.91
C LEU A 490 -14.86 -31.34 -9.87
N TRP A 491 -14.44 -30.18 -10.34
CA TRP A 491 -14.06 -29.04 -9.52
C TRP A 491 -14.79 -27.78 -9.96
N ILE A 492 -14.94 -26.84 -9.04
CA ILE A 492 -15.49 -25.52 -9.27
C ILE A 492 -14.47 -24.45 -8.86
N LYS A 493 -14.29 -23.44 -9.70
CA LYS A 493 -13.58 -22.20 -9.37
C LYS A 493 -14.60 -21.16 -8.91
N ARG A 494 -14.51 -20.74 -7.66
CA ARG A 494 -15.47 -19.87 -6.96
C ARG A 494 -15.20 -18.38 -7.24
N ASP A 495 -15.26 -18.00 -8.51
CA ASP A 495 -15.09 -16.58 -8.90
C ASP A 495 -16.28 -15.72 -8.45
N ASP A 496 -17.34 -16.34 -7.96
CA ASP A 496 -18.55 -15.72 -7.42
C ASP A 496 -18.38 -14.99 -6.10
N VAL A 497 -17.30 -15.27 -5.38
CA VAL A 497 -16.89 -14.57 -4.15
C VAL A 497 -15.67 -13.68 -4.38
N SER A 498 -15.41 -13.29 -5.64
CA SER A 498 -14.25 -12.48 -6.01
C SER A 498 -14.25 -11.06 -5.46
N SER A 499 -15.34 -10.56 -4.87
CA SER A 499 -15.38 -9.26 -4.18
C SER A 499 -16.51 -9.21 -3.16
N ALA A 500 -16.36 -8.39 -2.13
CA ALA A 500 -17.40 -8.17 -1.13
C ALA A 500 -18.56 -7.30 -1.66
N LEU A 501 -18.35 -6.51 -2.72
CA LEU A 501 -19.38 -5.62 -3.29
C LEU A 501 -20.22 -6.29 -4.36
N TYR A 502 -19.57 -7.03 -5.26
CA TYR A 502 -20.19 -7.79 -6.34
C TYR A 502 -19.17 -8.78 -6.86
N GLY A 503 -19.45 -10.07 -6.80
CA GLY A 503 -18.56 -11.13 -7.27
C GLY A 503 -18.71 -11.48 -8.76
N GLY A 504 -18.16 -12.61 -9.15
CA GLY A 504 -18.20 -13.13 -10.52
C GLY A 504 -17.09 -12.57 -11.43
N ASN A 505 -17.20 -12.87 -12.72
CA ASN A 505 -16.12 -12.57 -13.68
C ASN A 505 -15.91 -11.08 -13.97
N LYS A 506 -16.86 -10.22 -13.65
CA LYS A 506 -16.78 -8.79 -14.02
C LYS A 506 -15.69 -8.07 -13.25
N VAL A 507 -15.49 -8.44 -11.98
CA VAL A 507 -14.50 -7.82 -11.09
C VAL A 507 -13.12 -7.78 -11.74
N ARG A 508 -12.63 -8.94 -12.19
CA ARG A 508 -11.29 -9.10 -12.81
C ARG A 508 -11.08 -8.18 -14.01
N LYS A 509 -12.11 -7.94 -14.83
CA LYS A 509 -12.01 -7.07 -16.01
C LYS A 509 -12.16 -5.59 -15.64
N LEU A 510 -13.01 -5.29 -14.66
CA LEU A 510 -13.25 -3.94 -14.16
C LEU A 510 -12.02 -3.39 -13.44
N GLU A 511 -11.21 -4.24 -12.79
CA GLU A 511 -9.93 -3.84 -12.19
C GLU A 511 -8.99 -3.12 -13.17
N PHE A 512 -9.03 -3.48 -14.45
CA PHE A 512 -8.19 -2.85 -15.47
C PHE A 512 -8.92 -1.77 -16.25
N THR A 513 -10.19 -2.02 -16.62
CA THR A 513 -10.96 -1.07 -17.45
C THR A 513 -11.41 0.18 -16.68
N LEU A 514 -11.79 0.05 -15.41
CA LEU A 514 -12.08 1.21 -14.56
C LEU A 514 -10.80 1.94 -14.15
N ALA A 515 -9.68 1.22 -13.99
CA ALA A 515 -8.39 1.87 -13.80
C ALA A 515 -8.03 2.75 -15.01
N GLU A 516 -8.22 2.26 -16.23
CA GLU A 516 -8.01 3.05 -17.45
C GLU A 516 -8.93 4.27 -17.50
N ALA A 517 -10.22 4.12 -17.16
CA ALA A 517 -11.15 5.24 -17.08
C ALA A 517 -10.65 6.35 -16.14
N ILE A 518 -10.12 5.98 -14.97
CA ILE A 518 -9.60 6.92 -13.97
C ILE A 518 -8.29 7.56 -14.44
N VAL A 519 -7.34 6.76 -14.94
CA VAL A 519 -6.04 7.25 -15.43
C VAL A 519 -6.22 8.21 -16.60
N THR A 520 -7.25 7.99 -17.43
CA THR A 520 -7.61 8.89 -18.55
C THR A 520 -8.52 10.05 -18.15
N GLY A 521 -8.76 10.26 -16.85
CA GLY A 521 -9.49 11.41 -16.32
C GLY A 521 -11.00 11.42 -16.61
N LYS A 522 -11.59 10.25 -16.92
CA LYS A 522 -13.01 10.13 -17.26
C LYS A 522 -13.85 10.22 -15.99
N LYS A 523 -14.96 10.97 -16.05
CA LYS A 523 -15.89 11.15 -14.91
C LYS A 523 -17.08 10.18 -14.97
N LYS A 524 -17.34 9.61 -16.14
CA LYS A 524 -18.48 8.74 -16.40
C LYS A 524 -18.04 7.52 -17.20
N VAL A 525 -18.62 6.37 -16.91
CA VAL A 525 -18.49 5.14 -17.69
C VAL A 525 -19.81 4.86 -18.40
N VAL A 526 -19.73 4.60 -19.69
CA VAL A 526 -20.88 4.22 -20.52
C VAL A 526 -20.70 2.78 -20.94
N THR A 527 -21.74 1.96 -20.74
CA THR A 527 -21.75 0.58 -21.23
C THR A 527 -23.14 0.17 -21.72
N MET A 528 -23.24 -1.04 -22.29
CA MET A 528 -24.48 -1.56 -22.85
C MET A 528 -24.77 -3.00 -22.42
N GLY A 529 -26.05 -3.37 -22.42
CA GLY A 529 -26.52 -4.73 -22.13
C GLY A 529 -28.04 -4.84 -22.20
N GLY A 530 -28.60 -6.02 -21.93
CA GLY A 530 -30.05 -6.18 -21.82
C GLY A 530 -30.58 -5.55 -20.53
N ILE A 531 -31.91 -5.34 -20.43
CA ILE A 531 -32.55 -4.69 -19.28
C ILE A 531 -32.23 -5.32 -17.90
N GLY A 532 -31.69 -6.55 -17.85
CA GLY A 532 -31.27 -7.22 -16.61
C GLY A 532 -29.79 -7.59 -16.58
N THR A 533 -28.91 -6.87 -17.28
CA THR A 533 -27.51 -7.30 -17.46
C THR A 533 -26.67 -7.36 -16.18
N ASN A 534 -26.05 -8.52 -15.93
CA ASN A 534 -24.99 -8.71 -14.92
C ASN A 534 -23.82 -7.70 -15.09
N HIS A 535 -23.46 -7.40 -16.34
CA HIS A 535 -22.34 -6.50 -16.66
C HIS A 535 -22.65 -5.06 -16.27
N GLY A 536 -23.85 -4.59 -16.61
CA GLY A 536 -24.31 -3.25 -16.23
C GLY A 536 -24.40 -3.11 -14.71
N LEU A 537 -24.86 -4.15 -14.00
CA LEU A 537 -24.98 -4.11 -12.55
C LEU A 537 -23.61 -3.99 -11.87
N ALA A 538 -22.68 -4.88 -12.21
CA ALA A 538 -21.31 -4.82 -11.70
C ALA A 538 -20.68 -3.45 -11.98
N THR A 539 -20.84 -2.94 -13.21
CA THR A 539 -20.31 -1.62 -13.60
C THR A 539 -20.91 -0.50 -12.75
N ALA A 540 -22.23 -0.48 -12.53
CA ALA A 540 -22.88 0.54 -11.72
C ALA A 540 -22.40 0.52 -10.26
N ILE A 541 -22.28 -0.67 -9.66
CA ILE A 541 -21.80 -0.85 -8.28
C ILE A 541 -20.38 -0.31 -8.14
N PHE A 542 -19.45 -0.76 -8.99
CA PHE A 542 -18.06 -0.35 -8.90
C PHE A 542 -17.84 1.11 -9.32
N CYS A 543 -18.58 1.64 -10.29
CA CYS A 543 -18.54 3.07 -10.61
C CYS A 543 -18.95 3.91 -9.41
N LYS A 544 -20.07 3.59 -8.75
CA LYS A 544 -20.50 4.29 -7.53
C LYS A 544 -19.46 4.20 -6.42
N HIS A 545 -18.87 3.02 -6.21
CA HIS A 545 -17.82 2.82 -5.21
C HIS A 545 -16.58 3.68 -5.49
N MET A 546 -16.25 3.89 -6.77
CA MET A 546 -15.09 4.66 -7.22
C MET A 546 -15.39 6.15 -7.45
N GLY A 547 -16.63 6.60 -7.22
CA GLY A 547 -17.03 7.99 -7.46
C GLY A 547 -17.17 8.36 -8.94
N LEU A 548 -17.36 7.38 -9.83
CA LEU A 548 -17.63 7.58 -11.26
C LEU A 548 -19.14 7.55 -11.52
N GLY A 549 -19.60 8.36 -12.47
CA GLY A 549 -20.94 8.22 -13.03
C GLY A 549 -21.04 6.94 -13.87
N CYS A 550 -22.22 6.31 -13.91
CA CYS A 550 -22.48 5.15 -14.76
C CYS A 550 -23.69 5.42 -15.66
N ARG A 551 -23.55 5.20 -16.96
CA ARG A 551 -24.65 5.24 -17.93
C ARG A 551 -24.82 3.88 -18.59
N LEU A 552 -26.05 3.37 -18.56
CA LEU A 552 -26.41 2.06 -19.08
C LEU A 552 -27.33 2.23 -20.29
N LEU A 553 -26.87 1.78 -21.46
CA LEU A 553 -27.69 1.69 -22.66
C LEU A 553 -28.30 0.29 -22.72
N LEU A 554 -29.62 0.19 -22.59
CA LEU A 554 -30.34 -1.07 -22.39
C LEU A 554 -31.15 -1.47 -23.64
N PHE A 555 -31.12 -2.76 -23.97
CA PHE A 555 -32.02 -3.40 -24.94
C PHE A 555 -32.92 -4.45 -24.28
N TRP A 556 -33.98 -4.85 -24.98
CA TRP A 556 -34.96 -5.82 -24.47
C TRP A 556 -34.34 -7.21 -24.27
N GLN A 557 -34.70 -7.87 -23.17
CA GLN A 557 -34.44 -9.30 -22.91
C GLN A 557 -35.68 -9.90 -22.20
N PRO A 558 -35.85 -11.23 -22.20
CA PRO A 558 -36.94 -11.88 -21.47
C PRO A 558 -37.00 -11.44 -20.01
N VAL A 559 -38.20 -11.07 -19.55
CA VAL A 559 -38.42 -10.59 -18.19
C VAL A 559 -38.55 -11.78 -17.25
N THR A 560 -37.62 -11.87 -16.30
CA THR A 560 -37.67 -12.82 -15.17
C THR A 560 -37.56 -12.04 -13.86
N GLU A 561 -37.84 -12.68 -12.73
CA GLU A 561 -37.62 -12.05 -11.41
C GLU A 561 -36.19 -11.56 -11.21
N TYR A 562 -35.23 -12.27 -11.81
CA TYR A 562 -33.83 -11.84 -11.85
C TYR A 562 -33.63 -10.50 -12.60
N VAL A 563 -34.34 -10.29 -13.71
CA VAL A 563 -34.29 -9.02 -14.49
C VAL A 563 -34.89 -7.87 -13.70
N LYS A 564 -36.06 -8.08 -13.09
CA LYS A 564 -36.72 -7.08 -12.23
C LYS A 564 -35.79 -6.64 -11.10
N ARG A 565 -35.14 -7.60 -10.44
CA ARG A 565 -34.16 -7.34 -9.38
C ARG A 565 -33.00 -6.46 -9.86
N ASN A 566 -32.41 -6.76 -11.01
CA ASN A 566 -31.27 -5.99 -11.53
C ASN A 566 -31.64 -4.56 -11.94
N LEU A 567 -32.84 -4.35 -12.53
CA LEU A 567 -33.33 -3.02 -12.86
C LEU A 567 -33.43 -2.12 -11.62
N LEU A 568 -34.02 -2.63 -10.54
CA LEU A 568 -34.12 -1.92 -9.27
C LEU A 568 -32.73 -1.57 -8.72
N LEU A 569 -31.78 -2.49 -8.84
CA LEU A 569 -30.41 -2.26 -8.39
C LEU A 569 -29.68 -1.21 -9.23
N PHE A 570 -29.93 -1.10 -10.55
CA PHE A 570 -29.35 -0.03 -11.37
C PHE A 570 -29.67 1.35 -10.80
N VAL A 571 -30.94 1.58 -10.42
CA VAL A 571 -31.37 2.84 -9.83
C VAL A 571 -30.77 3.04 -8.45
N ARG A 572 -30.78 2.00 -7.62
CA ARG A 572 -30.16 2.04 -6.29
C ARG A 572 -28.69 2.46 -6.33
N TYR A 573 -27.96 2.01 -7.35
CA TYR A 573 -26.57 2.37 -7.56
C TYR A 573 -26.37 3.64 -8.41
N GLY A 574 -27.44 4.36 -8.74
CA GLY A 574 -27.38 5.67 -9.39
C GLY A 574 -26.99 5.61 -10.87
N ALA A 575 -27.28 4.50 -11.56
CA ALA A 575 -27.03 4.39 -12.98
C ALA A 575 -28.03 5.24 -13.79
N GLU A 576 -27.51 5.97 -14.77
CA GLU A 576 -28.30 6.70 -15.77
C GLU A 576 -28.76 5.72 -16.85
N ILE A 577 -30.06 5.41 -16.92
CA ILE A 577 -30.60 4.34 -17.76
C ILE A 577 -31.22 4.91 -19.04
N HIS A 578 -30.82 4.36 -20.20
CA HIS A 578 -31.36 4.71 -21.52
C HIS A 578 -31.82 3.44 -22.25
N TYR A 579 -33.12 3.29 -22.47
CA TYR A 579 -33.69 2.10 -23.10
C TYR A 579 -33.97 2.30 -24.60
N TYR A 580 -33.41 1.44 -25.46
CA TYR A 580 -33.49 1.54 -26.92
C TYR A 580 -34.24 0.40 -27.61
N LYS A 581 -34.88 -0.49 -26.83
CA LYS A 581 -35.63 -1.68 -27.29
C LYS A 581 -34.79 -2.77 -27.97
N THR A 582 -33.99 -2.47 -28.99
CA THR A 582 -33.23 -3.48 -29.75
C THR A 582 -31.73 -3.41 -29.51
N MET A 583 -31.05 -4.57 -29.60
CA MET A 583 -29.60 -4.66 -29.45
C MET A 583 -28.86 -3.87 -30.54
N LEU A 584 -29.36 -3.91 -31.79
CA LEU A 584 -28.83 -3.15 -32.92
C LEU A 584 -28.86 -1.63 -32.67
N LYS A 585 -30.01 -1.08 -32.25
CA LYS A 585 -30.14 0.35 -31.97
C LYS A 585 -29.25 0.76 -30.79
N THR A 586 -29.20 -0.06 -29.74
CA THR A 586 -28.33 0.18 -28.58
C THR A 586 -26.86 0.22 -28.98
N GLY A 587 -26.40 -0.73 -29.80
CA GLY A 587 -25.05 -0.76 -30.34
C GLY A 587 -24.75 0.47 -31.21
N PHE A 588 -25.67 0.83 -32.12
CA PHE A 588 -25.53 2.03 -32.94
C PHE A 588 -25.33 3.29 -32.08
N MET A 589 -26.16 3.48 -31.04
CA MET A 589 -26.05 4.62 -30.12
C MET A 589 -24.75 4.61 -29.31
N PHE A 590 -24.31 3.43 -28.86
CA PHE A 590 -23.04 3.25 -28.15
C PHE A 590 -21.84 3.68 -29.01
N TYR A 591 -21.82 3.30 -30.29
CA TYR A 591 -20.68 3.56 -31.18
C TYR A 591 -20.68 4.93 -31.85
N THR A 592 -21.85 5.58 -32.00
CA THR A 592 -21.96 6.88 -32.69
C THR A 592 -22.02 8.05 -31.72
N LYS A 593 -23.06 8.11 -30.87
CA LYS A 593 -23.34 9.27 -30.01
C LYS A 593 -22.37 9.35 -28.83
N GLU A 594 -22.17 8.24 -28.14
CA GLU A 594 -21.37 8.23 -26.90
C GLU A 594 -19.85 8.25 -27.19
N ARG A 595 -19.42 7.82 -28.37
CA ARG A 595 -18.01 7.88 -28.79
C ARG A 595 -17.53 9.31 -29.08
N LEU A 596 -18.46 10.22 -29.39
CA LEU A 596 -18.17 11.64 -29.60
C LEU A 596 -18.19 12.42 -28.27
N ALA A 597 -18.66 11.83 -27.18
CA ALA A 597 -18.67 12.45 -25.86
C ALA A 597 -17.29 12.34 -25.20
N HIS A 598 -16.55 13.45 -25.14
CA HIS A 598 -15.18 13.46 -24.60
C HIS A 598 -15.09 13.15 -23.09
N ASP A 599 -16.17 13.30 -22.33
CA ASP A 599 -16.21 13.14 -20.87
C ASP A 599 -16.48 11.69 -20.40
N ALA A 600 -16.80 10.78 -21.32
CA ALA A 600 -17.15 9.39 -21.03
C ALA A 600 -16.03 8.39 -21.38
N TYR A 601 -15.92 7.34 -20.56
CA TYR A 601 -15.18 6.12 -20.88
C TYR A 601 -16.14 5.08 -21.47
N LEU A 602 -15.83 4.58 -22.68
CA LEU A 602 -16.63 3.53 -23.32
C LEU A 602 -16.18 2.15 -22.85
N LEU A 603 -16.97 1.54 -21.98
CA LEU A 603 -16.77 0.18 -21.51
C LEU A 603 -17.53 -0.79 -22.42
N TYR A 604 -16.80 -1.54 -23.24
CA TYR A 604 -17.37 -2.55 -24.13
C TYR A 604 -18.18 -3.62 -23.38
N ALA A 605 -19.16 -4.21 -24.07
CA ALA A 605 -20.08 -5.19 -23.48
C ALA A 605 -19.34 -6.34 -22.77
N GLY A 606 -19.73 -6.59 -21.52
CA GLY A 606 -19.10 -7.63 -20.67
C GLY A 606 -17.67 -7.32 -20.22
N GLY A 607 -17.20 -6.08 -20.40
CA GLY A 607 -15.85 -5.61 -20.07
C GLY A 607 -14.78 -6.18 -20.99
N SER A 608 -15.18 -6.71 -22.15
CA SER A 608 -14.29 -7.45 -23.05
C SER A 608 -13.53 -6.50 -23.97
N SER A 609 -12.38 -6.06 -23.48
CA SER A 609 -11.36 -5.33 -24.23
C SER A 609 -10.01 -6.04 -24.06
N PRO A 610 -8.99 -5.73 -24.87
CA PRO A 610 -7.65 -6.29 -24.66
C PRO A 610 -7.15 -6.07 -23.23
N LEU A 611 -7.34 -4.87 -22.70
CA LEU A 611 -6.94 -4.51 -21.34
C LEU A 611 -7.77 -5.25 -20.27
N GLY A 612 -9.10 -5.30 -20.40
CA GLY A 612 -9.95 -6.04 -19.46
C GLY A 612 -9.68 -7.55 -19.46
N THR A 613 -9.25 -8.10 -20.59
CA THR A 613 -8.93 -9.53 -20.75
C THR A 613 -7.70 -9.95 -19.94
N VAL A 614 -6.77 -9.01 -19.66
CA VAL A 614 -5.59 -9.25 -18.80
C VAL A 614 -6.00 -9.75 -17.41
N GLY A 615 -7.16 -9.35 -16.89
CA GLY A 615 -7.67 -9.85 -15.61
C GLY A 615 -7.90 -11.37 -15.58
N PHE A 616 -8.30 -11.96 -16.72
CA PHE A 616 -8.45 -13.41 -16.85
C PHE A 616 -7.16 -14.11 -17.27
N VAL A 617 -6.22 -13.41 -17.92
CA VAL A 617 -4.85 -13.91 -18.06
C VAL A 617 -4.25 -14.11 -16.66
N ASN A 618 -4.40 -13.12 -15.77
CA ASN A 618 -3.99 -13.25 -14.38
C ASN A 618 -4.72 -14.38 -13.64
N ALA A 619 -6.00 -14.60 -13.91
CA ALA A 619 -6.75 -15.70 -13.30
C ALA A 619 -6.16 -17.08 -13.63
N ALA A 620 -5.56 -17.27 -14.82
CA ALA A 620 -4.86 -18.50 -15.16
C ALA A 620 -3.55 -18.68 -14.35
N PHE A 621 -2.79 -17.59 -14.12
CA PHE A 621 -1.62 -17.62 -13.23
C PHE A 621 -2.00 -17.84 -11.77
N GLU A 622 -3.15 -17.32 -11.34
CA GLU A 622 -3.76 -17.65 -10.06
C GLU A 622 -4.03 -19.15 -9.96
N LEU A 623 -4.69 -19.74 -10.97
CA LEU A 623 -4.96 -21.17 -11.02
C LEU A 623 -3.67 -22.01 -11.02
N LYS A 624 -2.66 -21.65 -11.82
CA LYS A 624 -1.34 -22.31 -11.81
C LYS A 624 -0.75 -22.35 -10.41
N SER A 625 -0.78 -21.23 -9.70
CA SER A 625 -0.26 -21.17 -8.33
C SER A 625 -1.04 -22.06 -7.35
N GLN A 626 -2.32 -22.34 -7.60
CA GLN A 626 -3.13 -23.23 -6.77
C GLN A 626 -2.82 -24.71 -7.08
N ILE A 627 -2.58 -25.02 -8.36
CA ILE A 627 -2.11 -26.35 -8.79
C ILE A 627 -0.74 -26.66 -8.17
N GLU A 628 0.20 -25.71 -8.23
CA GLU A 628 1.55 -25.85 -7.64
C GLU A 628 1.54 -25.99 -6.11
N LYS A 629 0.42 -25.68 -5.46
CA LYS A 629 0.22 -25.83 -4.01
C LYS A 629 -0.63 -27.04 -3.65
N ASP A 630 -0.93 -27.90 -4.61
CA ASP A 630 -1.77 -29.08 -4.44
C ASP A 630 -3.20 -28.75 -3.93
N GLU A 631 -3.72 -27.54 -4.19
CA GLU A 631 -5.12 -27.18 -3.86
C GLU A 631 -6.12 -27.90 -4.78
N LEU A 632 -5.70 -28.22 -6.00
CA LEU A 632 -6.42 -29.06 -6.96
C LEU A 632 -5.43 -29.68 -7.97
N PRO A 633 -5.74 -30.85 -8.56
CA PRO A 633 -4.97 -31.38 -9.69
C PRO A 633 -5.10 -30.48 -10.92
N GLU A 634 -4.08 -30.48 -11.79
CA GLU A 634 -4.16 -29.76 -13.06
C GLU A 634 -5.37 -30.23 -13.88
N PRO A 635 -6.33 -29.33 -14.23
CA PRO A 635 -7.51 -29.75 -14.98
C PRO A 635 -7.16 -30.14 -16.42
N ASP A 636 -7.75 -31.21 -16.93
CA ASP A 636 -7.75 -31.49 -18.37
C ASP A 636 -8.61 -30.45 -19.11
N TYR A 637 -9.75 -30.07 -18.52
CA TYR A 637 -10.71 -29.13 -19.11
C TYR A 637 -11.07 -28.01 -18.14
N ILE A 638 -11.03 -26.77 -18.63
CA ILE A 638 -11.51 -25.58 -17.92
C ILE A 638 -12.74 -25.05 -18.68
N VAL A 639 -13.92 -25.19 -18.09
CA VAL A 639 -15.20 -24.86 -18.74
C VAL A 639 -15.71 -23.51 -18.25
N CYS A 640 -16.00 -22.59 -19.17
CA CYS A 640 -16.50 -21.25 -18.83
C CYS A 640 -17.57 -20.75 -19.81
N ALA A 641 -18.37 -19.76 -19.38
CA ALA A 641 -19.38 -19.14 -20.24
C ALA A 641 -18.74 -18.28 -21.34
N LEU A 642 -19.19 -18.45 -22.57
CA LEU A 642 -18.85 -17.64 -23.73
C LEU A 642 -20.01 -16.69 -24.10
N GLY A 643 -19.89 -15.45 -23.62
CA GLY A 643 -20.68 -14.31 -24.07
C GLY A 643 -19.83 -13.42 -24.99
N SER A 644 -19.38 -12.27 -24.49
CA SER A 644 -18.52 -11.33 -25.23
C SER A 644 -17.03 -11.71 -25.30
N ALA A 645 -16.70 -13.01 -25.29
CA ALA A 645 -15.34 -13.57 -25.42
C ALA A 645 -14.29 -13.30 -24.31
N GLY A 646 -14.30 -12.17 -23.59
CA GLY A 646 -13.15 -11.77 -22.75
C GLY A 646 -12.76 -12.69 -21.60
N THR A 647 -13.67 -13.50 -21.06
CA THR A 647 -13.32 -14.49 -20.02
C THR A 647 -12.58 -15.68 -20.65
N MET A 648 -13.17 -16.28 -21.68
CA MET A 648 -12.58 -17.40 -22.42
C MET A 648 -11.23 -17.00 -23.05
N ALA A 649 -11.15 -15.83 -23.71
CA ALA A 649 -9.92 -15.34 -24.33
C ALA A 649 -8.78 -15.17 -23.33
N GLY A 650 -9.08 -14.58 -22.16
CA GLY A 650 -8.08 -14.38 -21.10
C GLY A 650 -7.62 -15.68 -20.47
N LEU A 651 -8.54 -16.60 -20.19
CA LEU A 651 -8.20 -17.93 -19.69
C LEU A 651 -7.36 -18.71 -20.70
N TRP A 652 -7.77 -18.73 -21.98
CA TRP A 652 -7.04 -19.43 -23.04
C TRP A 652 -5.60 -18.90 -23.15
N LEU A 653 -5.46 -17.57 -23.23
CA LEU A 653 -4.14 -16.93 -23.33
C LEU A 653 -3.29 -17.18 -22.08
N GLY A 654 -3.89 -17.01 -20.90
CA GLY A 654 -3.21 -17.21 -19.63
C GLY A 654 -2.76 -18.65 -19.40
N VAL A 655 -3.58 -19.65 -19.76
CA VAL A 655 -3.21 -21.07 -19.70
C VAL A 655 -1.98 -21.36 -20.56
N LYS A 656 -1.93 -20.84 -21.80
CA LYS A 656 -0.76 -20.99 -22.67
C LYS A 656 0.48 -20.29 -22.12
N LEU A 657 0.36 -19.04 -21.67
CA LEU A 657 1.49 -18.29 -21.09
C LEU A 657 1.97 -18.88 -19.75
N ALA A 658 1.07 -19.49 -18.97
CA ALA A 658 1.41 -20.16 -17.73
C ALA A 658 2.05 -21.53 -17.95
N GLY A 659 2.01 -22.07 -19.17
CA GLY A 659 2.53 -23.40 -19.50
C GLY A 659 1.65 -24.55 -19.01
N LEU A 660 0.35 -24.31 -18.79
CA LEU A 660 -0.62 -25.34 -18.43
C LEU A 660 -1.05 -26.13 -19.67
N LYS A 661 -1.29 -27.42 -19.51
CA LYS A 661 -1.77 -28.38 -20.51
C LYS A 661 -3.29 -28.39 -20.67
N SER A 662 -4.01 -27.72 -19.75
CA SER A 662 -5.47 -27.63 -19.75
C SER A 662 -6.05 -27.11 -21.07
N THR A 663 -7.20 -27.67 -21.46
CA THR A 663 -8.01 -27.18 -22.59
C THR A 663 -9.11 -26.25 -22.08
N VAL A 664 -9.14 -25.01 -22.56
CA VAL A 664 -10.22 -24.05 -22.23
C VAL A 664 -11.41 -24.26 -23.17
N VAL A 665 -12.57 -24.58 -22.60
CA VAL A 665 -13.83 -24.83 -23.31
C VAL A 665 -14.81 -23.70 -23.01
N GLY A 666 -15.29 -23.04 -24.07
CA GLY A 666 -16.29 -21.98 -23.97
C GLY A 666 -17.68 -22.49 -24.30
N VAL A 667 -18.64 -22.37 -23.38
CA VAL A 667 -20.05 -22.68 -23.67
C VAL A 667 -20.74 -21.42 -24.20
N ARG A 668 -21.15 -21.42 -25.46
CA ARG A 668 -21.83 -20.26 -26.07
C ARG A 668 -23.22 -20.08 -25.44
N VAL A 669 -23.45 -18.90 -24.86
CA VAL A 669 -24.72 -18.57 -24.17
C VAL A 669 -25.46 -17.36 -24.76
N THR A 670 -24.99 -16.88 -25.92
CA THR A 670 -25.58 -15.78 -26.69
C THR A 670 -25.43 -16.06 -28.18
N ASP A 671 -26.11 -15.29 -29.01
CA ASP A 671 -26.04 -15.39 -30.46
C ASP A 671 -24.61 -15.38 -31.00
N ARG A 672 -24.38 -16.17 -32.06
CA ARG A 672 -23.05 -16.30 -32.69
C ARG A 672 -22.54 -14.95 -33.21
N SER A 673 -23.45 -14.15 -33.76
CA SER A 673 -23.18 -12.86 -34.38
C SER A 673 -24.40 -11.94 -34.26
N LEU A 674 -24.17 -10.63 -34.23
CA LEU A 674 -25.21 -9.61 -34.38
C LEU A 674 -25.09 -9.03 -35.78
N GLY A 675 -25.93 -9.51 -36.69
CA GLY A 675 -25.76 -9.25 -38.12
C GLY A 675 -24.37 -9.69 -38.60
N PRO A 676 -23.58 -8.81 -39.25
CA PRO A 676 -22.23 -9.15 -39.72
C PRO A 676 -21.17 -9.17 -38.61
N VAL A 677 -21.49 -8.73 -37.38
CA VAL A 677 -20.51 -8.59 -36.29
C VAL A 677 -20.41 -9.89 -35.49
N PRO A 678 -19.25 -10.58 -35.45
CA PRO A 678 -19.06 -11.77 -34.63
C PRO A 678 -19.04 -11.41 -33.13
N ILE A 679 -19.82 -12.11 -32.31
CA ILE A 679 -19.94 -11.83 -30.85
C ILE A 679 -19.40 -12.98 -30.00
N ALA A 680 -19.85 -14.20 -30.26
CA ALA A 680 -19.59 -15.38 -29.43
C ALA A 680 -19.19 -16.58 -30.31
N ASN A 681 -18.12 -16.39 -31.08
CA ASN A 681 -17.56 -17.40 -31.97
C ASN A 681 -16.02 -17.42 -31.96
N GLU A 682 -15.43 -18.36 -32.69
CA GLU A 682 -13.99 -18.60 -32.77
C GLU A 682 -13.24 -17.33 -33.19
N LYS A 683 -13.74 -16.63 -34.22
CA LYS A 683 -13.11 -15.41 -34.74
C LYS A 683 -13.06 -14.29 -33.69
N SER A 684 -14.15 -14.08 -32.94
CA SER A 684 -14.22 -13.07 -31.89
C SER A 684 -13.27 -13.36 -30.73
N VAL A 685 -13.15 -14.64 -30.33
CA VAL A 685 -12.25 -15.09 -29.26
C VAL A 685 -10.80 -14.96 -29.72
N LEU A 686 -10.46 -15.44 -30.92
CA LEU A 686 -9.12 -15.33 -31.51
C LEU A 686 -8.68 -13.87 -31.64
N SER A 687 -9.55 -12.99 -32.15
CA SER A 687 -9.22 -11.56 -32.27
C SER A 687 -8.85 -10.95 -30.92
N LEU A 688 -9.59 -11.31 -29.86
CA LEU A 688 -9.34 -10.77 -28.52
C LEU A 688 -8.08 -11.38 -27.89
N ILE A 689 -7.79 -12.66 -28.11
CA ILE A 689 -6.53 -13.31 -27.72
C ILE A 689 -5.36 -12.56 -28.36
N THR A 690 -5.36 -12.39 -29.69
CA THR A 690 -4.28 -11.72 -30.42
C THR A 690 -4.06 -10.29 -29.92
N LYS A 691 -5.13 -9.50 -29.81
CA LYS A 691 -5.02 -8.11 -29.33
C LYS A 691 -4.51 -8.02 -27.89
N THR A 692 -4.92 -8.94 -27.01
CA THR A 692 -4.46 -8.97 -25.61
C THR A 692 -2.99 -9.37 -25.53
N TYR A 693 -2.57 -10.38 -26.30
CA TYR A 693 -1.17 -10.79 -26.41
C TYR A 693 -0.31 -9.62 -26.91
N THR A 694 -0.72 -8.93 -27.98
CA THR A 694 0.00 -7.76 -28.51
C THR A 694 0.09 -6.64 -27.46
N LEU A 695 -1.01 -6.30 -26.78
CA LEU A 695 -1.01 -5.27 -25.74
C LEU A 695 0.02 -5.59 -24.64
N MET A 696 0.01 -6.82 -24.13
CA MET A 696 0.94 -7.24 -23.07
C MET A 696 2.39 -7.32 -23.59
N ASN A 697 2.59 -7.82 -24.81
CA ASN A 697 3.91 -7.94 -25.43
C ASN A 697 4.59 -6.59 -25.70
N ASN A 698 3.79 -5.53 -25.94
CA ASN A 698 4.29 -4.16 -26.06
C ASN A 698 4.80 -3.59 -24.73
N VAL A 699 4.37 -4.16 -23.59
CA VAL A 699 4.81 -3.72 -22.26
C VAL A 699 6.01 -4.54 -21.78
N THR A 700 6.02 -5.83 -22.07
CA THR A 700 7.12 -6.76 -21.74
C THR A 700 7.18 -7.87 -22.78
N PRO A 701 8.37 -8.33 -23.21
CA PRO A 701 8.48 -9.49 -24.09
C PRO A 701 7.78 -10.72 -23.50
N LEU A 702 6.88 -11.33 -24.26
CA LEU A 702 6.17 -12.56 -23.89
C LEU A 702 6.73 -13.77 -24.64
N PRO A 703 6.64 -14.98 -24.06
CA PRO A 703 6.98 -16.20 -24.77
C PRO A 703 6.06 -16.39 -25.99
N PRO A 704 6.60 -16.88 -27.13
CA PRO A 704 5.79 -17.13 -28.31
C PRO A 704 4.72 -18.19 -28.03
N ILE A 705 3.52 -17.95 -28.52
CA ILE A 705 2.38 -18.86 -28.39
C ILE A 705 1.91 -19.34 -29.76
N ASN A 706 1.62 -20.63 -29.87
CA ASN A 706 0.93 -21.17 -31.04
C ASN A 706 -0.58 -20.98 -30.86
N VAL A 707 -1.18 -20.11 -31.68
CA VAL A 707 -2.60 -19.78 -31.61
C VAL A 707 -3.41 -20.85 -32.32
N THR A 708 -4.09 -21.69 -31.55
CA THR A 708 -5.01 -22.72 -32.07
C THR A 708 -6.46 -22.26 -32.00
N THR A 709 -7.33 -22.86 -32.81
CA THR A 709 -8.77 -22.60 -32.77
C THR A 709 -9.33 -22.89 -31.36
N PRO A 710 -10.06 -21.96 -30.73
CA PRO A 710 -10.68 -22.18 -29.43
C PRO A 710 -11.79 -23.24 -29.49
N VAL A 711 -11.92 -24.06 -28.44
CA VAL A 711 -12.98 -25.08 -28.35
C VAL A 711 -14.26 -24.43 -27.83
N ILE A 712 -15.31 -24.40 -28.65
CA ILE A 712 -16.60 -23.77 -28.31
C ILE A 712 -17.72 -24.79 -28.45
N LEU A 713 -18.55 -24.89 -27.40
CA LEU A 713 -19.77 -25.69 -27.37
C LEU A 713 -20.97 -24.80 -27.70
N HIS A 714 -21.79 -25.21 -28.68
CA HIS A 714 -22.83 -24.35 -29.26
C HIS A 714 -24.27 -24.71 -28.85
N ASP A 715 -24.49 -25.92 -28.34
CA ASP A 715 -25.82 -26.54 -28.24
C ASP A 715 -26.68 -25.99 -27.09
N TRP A 716 -26.06 -25.41 -26.05
CA TRP A 716 -26.74 -24.96 -24.83
C TRP A 716 -27.25 -23.52 -24.89
N CYS A 717 -27.12 -22.83 -26.03
CA CYS A 717 -27.58 -21.44 -26.16
C CYS A 717 -29.12 -21.32 -26.13
N GLY A 718 -29.85 -22.33 -26.61
CA GLY A 718 -31.30 -22.28 -26.76
C GLY A 718 -31.76 -21.20 -27.76
N GLU A 719 -32.90 -20.58 -27.47
CA GLU A 719 -33.50 -19.52 -28.32
C GLU A 719 -32.69 -18.22 -28.41
N GLY A 720 -31.65 -18.06 -27.59
CA GLY A 720 -30.73 -16.93 -27.65
C GLY A 720 -30.40 -16.33 -26.29
N TYR A 721 -29.93 -15.08 -26.30
CA TYR A 721 -29.53 -14.36 -25.09
C TYR A 721 -30.71 -14.17 -24.10
N GLY A 722 -30.50 -14.56 -22.85
CA GLY A 722 -31.47 -14.35 -21.76
C GLY A 722 -32.62 -15.35 -21.69
N TYR A 723 -32.83 -16.17 -22.74
CA TYR A 723 -33.85 -17.23 -22.73
C TYR A 723 -33.37 -18.45 -21.93
N PRO A 724 -34.06 -18.87 -20.86
CA PRO A 724 -33.76 -20.12 -20.17
C PRO A 724 -34.05 -21.32 -21.08
N THR A 725 -33.37 -22.44 -20.84
CA THR A 725 -33.67 -23.76 -21.45
C THR A 725 -34.04 -24.75 -20.35
N GLY A 726 -34.74 -25.85 -20.68
CA GLY A 726 -35.05 -26.90 -19.69
C GLY A 726 -33.80 -27.40 -18.96
N ALA A 727 -32.77 -27.80 -19.73
CA ALA A 727 -31.48 -28.22 -19.19
C ALA A 727 -30.79 -27.16 -18.31
N CYS A 728 -30.97 -25.87 -18.62
CA CYS A 728 -30.44 -24.77 -17.80
C CYS A 728 -31.16 -24.69 -16.44
N LEU A 729 -32.49 -24.83 -16.42
CA LEU A 729 -33.28 -24.83 -15.18
C LEU A 729 -32.97 -26.04 -14.31
N ASP A 730 -32.84 -27.22 -14.92
CA ASP A 730 -32.46 -28.46 -14.21
C ASP A 730 -31.06 -28.34 -13.59
N ALA A 731 -30.11 -27.74 -14.33
CA ALA A 731 -28.75 -27.48 -13.85
C ALA A 731 -28.71 -26.47 -12.68
N ILE A 732 -29.54 -25.44 -12.72
CA ILE A 732 -29.69 -24.47 -11.62
C ILE A 732 -30.20 -25.17 -10.36
N GLU A 733 -31.26 -25.97 -10.50
CA GLU A 733 -31.85 -26.67 -9.36
C GLU A 733 -30.90 -27.72 -8.79
N THR A 734 -30.19 -28.45 -9.65
CA THR A 734 -29.16 -29.43 -9.25
C THR A 734 -28.06 -28.78 -8.40
N MET A 735 -27.50 -27.65 -8.83
CA MET A 735 -26.45 -26.96 -8.08
C MET A 735 -26.95 -26.36 -6.76
N LYS A 736 -28.18 -25.84 -6.76
CA LYS A 736 -28.80 -25.27 -5.56
C LYS A 736 -29.05 -26.36 -4.50
N THR A 737 -29.58 -27.50 -4.92
CA THR A 737 -29.98 -28.59 -4.01
C THR A 737 -28.79 -29.42 -3.56
N ASN A 738 -27.83 -29.71 -4.43
CA ASN A 738 -26.73 -30.63 -4.12
C ASN A 738 -25.47 -29.96 -3.58
N GLU A 739 -25.24 -28.68 -3.92
CA GLU A 739 -23.99 -27.97 -3.62
C GLU A 739 -24.21 -26.61 -2.94
N HIS A 740 -25.47 -26.18 -2.76
CA HIS A 740 -25.86 -24.88 -2.19
C HIS A 740 -25.24 -23.67 -2.89
N ILE A 741 -25.02 -23.78 -4.21
CA ILE A 741 -24.43 -22.73 -5.04
C ILE A 741 -25.48 -22.20 -6.00
N GLN A 742 -25.65 -20.88 -6.01
CA GLN A 742 -26.64 -20.22 -6.85
C GLN A 742 -26.12 -20.00 -8.27
N LEU A 743 -26.89 -20.44 -9.26
CA LEU A 743 -26.67 -20.14 -10.68
C LEU A 743 -27.79 -19.22 -11.22
N GLU A 744 -27.55 -18.59 -12.37
CA GLU A 744 -28.55 -17.78 -13.08
C GLU A 744 -28.81 -18.28 -14.51
N PRO A 745 -30.00 -17.99 -15.09
CA PRO A 745 -30.46 -18.65 -16.32
C PRO A 745 -29.80 -18.17 -17.63
N THR A 746 -29.04 -17.08 -17.61
CA THR A 746 -28.47 -16.48 -18.84
C THR A 746 -27.11 -17.06 -19.20
N TYR A 747 -26.20 -17.23 -18.25
CA TYR A 747 -24.81 -17.66 -18.48
C TYR A 747 -24.47 -18.95 -17.72
N THR A 748 -24.57 -18.91 -16.39
CA THR A 748 -24.00 -19.93 -15.52
C THR A 748 -24.80 -21.22 -15.51
N GLY A 749 -26.13 -21.16 -15.56
CA GLY A 749 -26.99 -22.34 -15.71
C GLY A 749 -26.76 -23.07 -17.03
N LYS A 750 -26.71 -22.35 -18.16
CA LYS A 750 -26.42 -22.93 -19.49
C LYS A 750 -25.02 -23.56 -19.55
N THR A 751 -24.04 -22.89 -18.96
CA THR A 751 -22.66 -23.40 -18.91
C THR A 751 -22.60 -24.66 -18.05
N PHE A 752 -23.30 -24.68 -16.91
CA PHE A 752 -23.31 -25.85 -16.04
C PHE A 752 -24.11 -27.01 -16.63
N ALA A 753 -25.18 -26.75 -17.37
CA ALA A 753 -25.89 -27.77 -18.14
C ALA A 753 -24.97 -28.50 -19.13
N ALA A 754 -24.03 -27.79 -19.75
CA ALA A 754 -23.00 -28.41 -20.59
C ALA A 754 -22.02 -29.26 -19.78
N VAL A 755 -21.65 -28.82 -18.57
CA VAL A 755 -20.81 -29.62 -17.66
C VAL A 755 -21.55 -30.90 -17.25
N CYS A 756 -22.84 -30.83 -16.93
CA CYS A 756 -23.67 -32.00 -16.62
C CYS A 756 -23.72 -33.02 -17.77
N ASP A 757 -23.82 -32.55 -19.01
CA ASP A 757 -23.76 -33.43 -20.19
C ASP A 757 -22.35 -34.01 -20.41
N MET A 758 -21.30 -33.21 -20.22
CA MET A 758 -19.91 -33.67 -20.32
C MET A 758 -19.62 -34.82 -19.34
N ILE A 759 -20.01 -34.69 -18.08
CA ILE A 759 -19.71 -35.73 -17.06
C ILE A 759 -20.47 -37.04 -17.27
N GLN A 760 -21.50 -37.06 -18.13
CA GLN A 760 -22.22 -38.29 -18.49
C GLN A 760 -21.55 -39.07 -19.64
N LYS A 761 -20.66 -38.43 -20.41
CA LYS A 761 -20.00 -39.06 -21.57
C LYS A 761 -18.76 -39.83 -21.14
N LYS A 762 -18.60 -41.05 -21.65
CA LYS A 762 -17.49 -41.98 -21.30
C LYS A 762 -16.10 -41.37 -21.53
N GLU A 763 -15.94 -40.50 -22.52
CA GLU A 763 -14.66 -39.86 -22.84
C GLU A 763 -14.13 -38.94 -21.74
N TYR A 764 -15.00 -38.45 -20.84
CA TYR A 764 -14.62 -37.56 -19.74
C TYR A 764 -14.52 -38.26 -18.38
N ALA A 765 -14.88 -39.55 -18.29
CA ALA A 765 -15.03 -40.25 -17.01
C ALA A 765 -13.78 -40.26 -16.11
N ASP A 766 -12.58 -40.25 -16.71
CA ASP A 766 -11.29 -40.21 -16.00
C ASP A 766 -10.56 -38.86 -16.15
N LYS A 767 -11.26 -37.82 -16.61
CA LYS A 767 -10.71 -36.48 -16.82
C LYS A 767 -10.96 -35.59 -15.61
N THR A 768 -10.06 -34.64 -15.36
CA THR A 768 -10.28 -33.57 -14.38
C THR A 768 -10.96 -32.39 -15.06
N ILE A 769 -12.17 -32.05 -14.61
CA ILE A 769 -12.97 -30.94 -15.16
C ILE A 769 -13.08 -29.84 -14.11
N LEU A 770 -12.70 -28.62 -14.50
CA LEU A 770 -12.90 -27.41 -13.69
C LEU A 770 -13.99 -26.54 -14.31
N TYR A 771 -15.14 -26.45 -13.66
CA TYR A 771 -16.18 -25.47 -13.98
C TYR A 771 -15.82 -24.11 -13.38
N TRP A 772 -15.71 -23.07 -14.23
CA TRP A 772 -15.46 -21.72 -13.78
C TRP A 772 -16.77 -20.98 -13.50
N HIS A 773 -17.12 -20.85 -12.21
CA HIS A 773 -18.36 -20.20 -11.81
C HIS A 773 -18.18 -18.68 -11.80
N THR A 774 -18.94 -18.00 -12.66
CA THR A 774 -18.72 -16.58 -13.00
C THR A 774 -19.84 -15.64 -12.56
N TYR A 775 -20.83 -16.15 -11.83
CA TYR A 775 -21.97 -15.38 -11.34
C TYR A 775 -21.65 -14.69 -10.00
N ASN A 776 -22.46 -13.73 -9.56
CA ASN A 776 -22.27 -13.03 -8.29
C ASN A 776 -22.98 -13.76 -7.14
N SER A 777 -22.26 -14.05 -6.05
CA SER A 777 -22.83 -14.62 -4.81
C SER A 777 -23.07 -13.59 -3.69
N VAL A 778 -22.79 -12.31 -3.91
CA VAL A 778 -23.10 -11.26 -2.93
C VAL A 778 -24.62 -11.07 -2.85
N ASP A 779 -25.18 -11.18 -1.64
CA ASP A 779 -26.60 -10.96 -1.40
C ASP A 779 -26.95 -9.46 -1.41
N LEU A 780 -27.60 -9.04 -2.50
CA LEU A 780 -28.08 -7.66 -2.69
C LEU A 780 -29.56 -7.49 -2.33
N SER A 781 -30.21 -8.48 -1.71
CA SER A 781 -31.66 -8.46 -1.46
C SER A 781 -32.11 -7.28 -0.59
N GLN A 782 -31.30 -6.87 0.38
CA GLN A 782 -31.58 -5.68 1.19
C GLN A 782 -31.47 -4.37 0.40
N GLU A 783 -30.63 -4.32 -0.62
CA GLU A 783 -30.49 -3.15 -1.47
C GLU A 783 -31.65 -3.03 -2.47
N VAL A 784 -32.19 -4.17 -2.92
CA VAL A 784 -33.40 -4.21 -3.77
C VAL A 784 -34.60 -3.62 -3.03
N LYS A 785 -34.79 -3.98 -1.74
CA LYS A 785 -35.92 -3.47 -0.92
C LYS A 785 -35.91 -1.96 -0.72
N LYS A 786 -34.77 -1.30 -0.95
CA LYS A 786 -34.59 0.15 -0.82
C LYS A 786 -34.85 0.90 -2.13
N ALA A 787 -35.12 0.19 -3.23
CA ALA A 787 -35.34 0.79 -4.54
C ALA A 787 -36.84 0.86 -4.86
N ASN A 788 -37.26 1.94 -5.51
CA ASN A 788 -38.60 2.10 -6.02
C ASN A 788 -38.58 2.01 -7.54
N TYR A 789 -39.46 1.19 -8.14
CA TYR A 789 -39.52 1.05 -9.59
C TYR A 789 -39.96 2.34 -10.29
N HIS A 790 -40.68 3.24 -9.60
CA HIS A 790 -41.06 4.55 -10.14
C HIS A 790 -39.86 5.45 -10.44
N ASP A 791 -38.70 5.18 -9.84
CA ASP A 791 -37.46 5.90 -10.12
C ASP A 791 -36.78 5.45 -11.44
N LEU A 792 -37.28 4.39 -12.07
CA LEU A 792 -36.87 3.98 -13.42
C LEU A 792 -37.45 4.93 -14.48
N PRO A 793 -36.81 5.03 -15.67
CA PRO A 793 -37.45 5.68 -16.82
C PRO A 793 -38.82 5.06 -17.10
N GLN A 794 -39.81 5.90 -17.38
CA GLN A 794 -41.20 5.48 -17.65
C GLN A 794 -41.31 4.39 -18.74
N SER A 795 -40.39 4.39 -19.70
CA SER A 795 -40.30 3.38 -20.76
C SER A 795 -39.96 1.95 -20.27
N LEU A 796 -39.66 1.77 -18.99
CA LEU A 796 -39.38 0.48 -18.35
C LEU A 796 -40.37 0.09 -17.24
N HIS A 797 -41.40 0.91 -16.97
CA HIS A 797 -42.40 0.60 -15.91
C HIS A 797 -43.23 -0.65 -16.23
N TRP A 798 -43.47 -0.94 -17.50
CA TRP A 798 -44.13 -2.17 -17.99
C TRP A 798 -43.47 -3.48 -17.53
N VAL A 799 -42.22 -3.44 -17.05
CA VAL A 799 -41.53 -4.62 -16.51
C VAL A 799 -42.10 -5.04 -15.14
N PHE A 800 -42.75 -4.11 -14.43
CA PHE A 800 -43.31 -4.30 -13.09
C PHE A 800 -44.85 -4.23 -13.07
N GLU A 801 -45.44 -3.57 -14.07
CA GLU A 801 -46.89 -3.41 -14.22
C GLU A 801 -47.42 -4.56 -15.08
N ASP A 802 -48.48 -5.24 -14.62
CA ASP A 802 -48.99 -6.45 -15.27
C ASP A 802 -49.27 -6.23 -16.77
N TYR A 803 -48.74 -7.15 -17.58
CA TYR A 803 -48.68 -7.14 -19.05
C TYR A 803 -50.06 -7.13 -19.75
N ASN A 804 -51.16 -7.14 -19.00
CA ASN A 804 -52.54 -7.11 -19.49
C ASN A 804 -53.15 -5.69 -19.59
N SER A 805 -52.44 -4.63 -19.18
CA SER A 805 -53.01 -3.27 -19.10
C SER A 805 -52.52 -2.27 -20.17
N LEU A 806 -51.66 -2.68 -21.10
CA LEU A 806 -51.07 -1.81 -22.13
C LEU A 806 -51.13 -2.44 -23.54
N GLN A 807 -52.32 -2.89 -23.95
CA GLN A 807 -52.67 -3.04 -25.38
C GLN A 807 -53.35 -1.77 -25.88
#